data_AF-R7QS55-F1
#
_entry.id   AF-R7QS55-F1
#
_cell.length_a   1.000
_cell.length_b   1.000
_cell.length_c   1.000
_cell.angle_alpha   90.00
_cell.angle_beta   90.00
_cell.angle_gamma   90.00
#
_symmetry.space_group_name_H-M   'P 1'
#
loop_
_entity.id
_entity.type
_entity.pdbx_description
1 polymer ?
#
loop_
_entity_poly.entity_id
_entity_poly.type
_entity_poly.pdbx_seq_one_letter_code
_entity_poly.pdbx_strand_id
1 'polypeptide(L)'
;MRSRKRTLILFPRGDQFVGSAQGTPACPHASAQPPPPPMTAFLSVSVLHGSAFFPPRHRRCTTRIASRWRSRRHLRTRMSAQPPPVPDPPEEDALSTDHDDVFVLEDHLPALVEDVPPNVWARLPTPAALHPTALTDVVIVLAIVALVSGLVLTTRNLFSAAPYSSLVISTSLSLLPAYAAQSLVRMVVAYAFSLLFSLGYAYLAYRVRFAAKLLILLIDVLQSIPLLSFLPGVVLGLIALFPDARIGLELAAVLLLFTSMAWNMLLAFYQALRCIPTDLVDVAKTFRLSAWNRFWTLELPAGAGPLVWNSVISVAGGWFFLISIESFELGNRDFKLPGLGSFLAVAAETADYPAIVAGLVVVVAIIVLIDFLIWRPLIAWSSKFNYGSAQSDDNRSIVLSMLQRSPFVRSVHAKLVAPAWERFVNLRFPTPREIRPYTNGNGPALLSELQHSSSPQSVNTLDSLSLFQSLFGAISQTVVSVRSSLASFLPTLLTISAFVAVAYGAWQSAPLVEAISSQQWLTLATSALATFARVVAALALSLLWTVPAGVAIGRNPRLAAKVQPIVQIAASVPATALFPFMLLFLARLGGGLQVGSVALMMLGTMWYVLFNVIAGAQAIPAELFEVDSIYNKDGQWTRWRTLILPGIFPYLITGVVTAVGGAWNASIVSEYVVFQGGVMKTHGLGSLISEAAATGNYGLLLAGTVVMSLLVLLTNRFVWGPLYKLAETKYRI
;
A
#
# COMPACT_ATOMS: atom_id res chain seq x y z
N MET A 1 29.37 -29.27 -53.13
CA MET A 1 29.94 -30.59 -52.75
C MET A 1 28.81 -31.59 -52.44
N ARG A 2 29.11 -32.89 -52.53
CA ARG A 2 28.26 -34.08 -52.27
C ARG A 2 27.59 -34.09 -50.87
N SER A 3 26.61 -34.93 -50.51
CA SER A 3 25.61 -35.76 -51.24
C SER A 3 24.86 -36.68 -50.26
N ARG A 4 23.51 -36.73 -50.32
CA ARG A 4 22.58 -37.88 -50.15
C ARG A 4 22.86 -39.05 -49.16
N LYS A 5 21.75 -39.51 -48.54
CA LYS A 5 21.40 -40.93 -48.18
C LYS A 5 22.23 -41.55 -47.03
N ARG A 6 21.71 -42.33 -46.07
CA ARG A 6 20.75 -43.45 -46.18
C ARG A 6 20.35 -43.95 -44.77
N THR A 7 19.11 -44.36 -44.58
CA THR A 7 18.71 -45.30 -43.50
C THR A 7 18.78 -46.73 -44.03
N LEU A 8 19.31 -47.70 -43.28
CA LEU A 8 18.93 -49.12 -43.43
C LEU A 8 19.28 -49.97 -42.19
N ILE A 9 18.24 -50.49 -41.51
CA ILE A 9 18.02 -51.87 -41.01
C ILE A 9 19.22 -52.68 -40.49
N LEU A 10 19.12 -53.19 -39.24
CA LEU A 10 19.29 -54.62 -38.88
C LEU A 10 18.92 -54.90 -37.40
N PHE A 11 18.09 -55.93 -37.17
CA PHE A 11 18.00 -56.70 -35.90
C PHE A 11 19.02 -57.86 -35.98
N PRO A 12 19.59 -58.36 -34.86
CA PRO A 12 19.05 -59.61 -34.30
C PRO A 12 19.22 -59.87 -32.78
N ARG A 13 18.31 -60.72 -32.26
CA ARG A 13 18.40 -61.80 -31.24
C ARG A 13 19.43 -61.80 -30.08
N GLY A 14 18.92 -62.27 -28.92
CA GLY A 14 19.62 -63.12 -27.92
C GLY A 14 20.31 -62.36 -26.78
N ASP A 15 20.35 -62.84 -25.54
CA ASP A 15 19.74 -64.03 -24.92
C ASP A 15 19.81 -63.88 -23.37
N GLN A 16 18.85 -64.47 -22.62
CA GLN A 16 19.02 -65.05 -21.26
C GLN A 16 19.55 -64.16 -20.07
N PHE A 17 19.37 -64.45 -18.76
CA PHE A 17 18.79 -65.58 -18.00
C PHE A 17 18.45 -65.16 -16.52
N VAL A 18 17.48 -65.84 -15.87
CA VAL A 18 17.23 -66.03 -14.40
C VAL A 18 17.01 -64.76 -13.51
N GLY A 19 16.08 -64.72 -12.53
CA GLY A 19 15.02 -65.66 -12.13
C GLY A 19 14.52 -65.50 -10.68
N SER A 20 13.38 -66.15 -10.41
CA SER A 20 12.64 -66.42 -9.15
C SER A 20 11.62 -65.36 -8.69
N ALA A 21 10.30 -65.57 -8.48
CA ALA A 21 9.35 -66.71 -8.42
C ALA A 21 8.82 -67.05 -7.00
N GLN A 22 7.49 -66.88 -6.82
CA GLN A 22 6.52 -67.49 -5.87
C GLN A 22 5.39 -66.48 -5.60
N GLY A 23 4.08 -66.79 -5.59
CA GLY A 23 3.35 -68.02 -5.94
C GLY A 23 1.82 -67.74 -6.07
N THR A 24 1.09 -68.58 -6.81
CA THR A 24 -0.37 -68.51 -7.08
C THR A 24 -1.15 -69.55 -6.25
N PRO A 25 -2.52 -69.53 -6.13
CA PRO A 25 -3.52 -69.90 -7.16
C PRO A 25 -4.70 -68.88 -7.27
N ALA A 26 -5.61 -68.76 -8.27
CA ALA A 26 -6.12 -69.54 -9.41
C ALA A 26 -7.62 -69.98 -9.27
N CYS A 27 -8.56 -69.14 -9.76
CA CYS A 27 -9.71 -69.34 -10.72
C CYS A 27 -10.62 -70.62 -10.67
N PRO A 28 -11.81 -70.71 -11.36
CA PRO A 28 -12.27 -69.97 -12.57
C PRO A 28 -13.79 -69.63 -12.75
N HIS A 29 -14.15 -69.23 -13.99
CA HIS A 29 -15.47 -68.98 -14.64
C HIS A 29 -16.03 -67.54 -14.60
N ALA A 30 -16.17 -66.73 -15.67
CA ALA A 30 -15.95 -66.76 -17.14
C ALA A 30 -17.20 -66.81 -18.05
N SER A 31 -17.60 -65.64 -18.57
CA SER A 31 -18.23 -65.37 -19.90
C SER A 31 -18.32 -63.84 -20.13
N ALA A 32 -18.39 -63.26 -21.33
CA ALA A 32 -17.72 -63.47 -22.63
C ALA A 32 -17.99 -62.24 -23.56
N GLN A 33 -17.20 -62.05 -24.64
CA GLN A 33 -17.41 -61.10 -25.77
C GLN A 33 -16.99 -59.60 -25.56
N PRO A 34 -16.81 -58.76 -26.62
CA PRO A 34 -15.48 -58.48 -27.17
C PRO A 34 -15.12 -56.97 -27.27
N PRO A 35 -13.86 -56.60 -27.63
CA PRO A 35 -13.39 -55.21 -27.59
C PRO A 35 -13.51 -54.44 -28.94
N PRO A 36 -13.72 -53.11 -28.91
CA PRO A 36 -13.42 -52.21 -30.04
C PRO A 36 -12.00 -51.56 -29.94
N PRO A 37 -11.45 -51.03 -31.05
CA PRO A 37 -10.02 -50.69 -31.22
C PRO A 37 -9.64 -49.25 -30.81
N PRO A 38 -8.33 -48.90 -30.75
CA PRO A 38 -7.87 -47.58 -30.34
C PRO A 38 -8.01 -46.50 -31.44
N MET A 39 -8.36 -45.27 -31.05
CA MET A 39 -8.32 -44.10 -31.94
C MET A 39 -7.09 -43.23 -31.69
N THR A 40 -6.17 -43.24 -32.65
CA THR A 40 -5.16 -42.21 -32.88
C THR A 40 -5.64 -41.18 -33.90
N ALA A 41 -5.15 -39.93 -33.77
CA ALA A 41 -5.35 -38.78 -34.67
C ALA A 41 -6.79 -38.18 -34.67
N PHE A 42 -7.01 -36.87 -34.62
CA PHE A 42 -6.31 -35.80 -35.35
C PHE A 42 -6.21 -34.50 -34.53
N LEU A 43 -5.03 -33.86 -34.55
CA LEU A 43 -4.83 -32.49 -34.09
C LEU A 43 -4.22 -31.67 -35.23
N SER A 44 -5.08 -31.07 -36.05
CA SER A 44 -4.70 -30.17 -37.14
C SER A 44 -5.80 -29.14 -37.37
N VAL A 45 -5.62 -27.92 -36.84
CA VAL A 45 -6.33 -26.73 -37.34
C VAL A 45 -5.28 -25.84 -37.99
N SER A 46 -5.16 -25.99 -39.31
CA SER A 46 -4.24 -25.21 -40.12
C SER A 46 -4.71 -23.77 -40.26
N VAL A 47 -3.75 -22.85 -40.19
CA VAL A 47 -3.85 -21.51 -40.77
C VAL A 47 -4.24 -21.63 -42.24
N LEU A 48 -5.23 -20.84 -42.68
CA LEU A 48 -5.41 -20.52 -44.11
C LEU A 48 -5.78 -19.05 -44.29
N HIS A 49 -4.99 -18.36 -45.12
CA HIS A 49 -5.31 -17.06 -45.68
C HIS A 49 -6.39 -17.18 -46.75
N GLY A 50 -7.15 -16.10 -46.98
CA GLY A 50 -8.08 -15.95 -48.10
C GLY A 50 -8.24 -14.48 -48.48
N SER A 51 -7.41 -14.00 -49.40
CA SER A 51 -7.35 -12.59 -49.84
C SER A 51 -8.01 -12.42 -51.21
N ALA A 52 -8.88 -11.41 -51.40
CA ALA A 52 -9.26 -10.77 -52.70
C ALA A 52 -10.51 -9.86 -52.53
N PHE A 53 -10.75 -8.75 -53.26
CA PHE A 53 -9.95 -7.98 -54.25
C PHE A 53 -10.49 -6.53 -54.40
N PHE A 54 -9.60 -5.52 -54.41
CA PHE A 54 -9.67 -4.21 -55.14
C PHE A 54 -10.77 -3.14 -54.84
N PRO A 55 -10.56 -1.85 -55.24
CA PRO A 55 -9.37 -1.20 -55.81
C PRO A 55 -8.84 0.05 -55.04
N PRO A 56 -7.57 0.45 -55.22
CA PRO A 56 -7.04 1.75 -54.78
C PRO A 56 -6.69 2.71 -55.95
N ARG A 57 -6.69 4.04 -55.73
CA ARG A 57 -5.82 4.98 -56.48
C ARG A 57 -5.67 6.39 -55.85
N HIS A 58 -4.44 6.91 -55.99
CA HIS A 58 -3.91 8.22 -55.59
C HIS A 58 -4.74 9.48 -55.91
N ARG A 59 -4.54 10.57 -55.13
CA ARG A 59 -3.66 11.71 -55.51
C ARG A 59 -3.49 12.77 -54.41
N ARG A 60 -2.34 13.46 -54.43
CA ARG A 60 -2.12 14.77 -53.77
C ARG A 60 -2.61 15.89 -54.72
N CYS A 61 -3.23 16.94 -54.17
CA CYS A 61 -3.26 18.36 -54.62
C CYS A 61 -4.14 19.11 -53.59
N THR A 62 -3.69 20.08 -52.80
CA THR A 62 -3.38 21.50 -53.13
C THR A 62 -4.53 22.34 -53.71
N THR A 63 -4.55 23.60 -53.28
CA THR A 63 -5.26 24.80 -53.80
C THR A 63 -6.74 25.06 -53.49
N ARG A 64 -6.93 26.10 -52.66
CA ARG A 64 -7.85 27.26 -52.82
C ARG A 64 -9.30 26.99 -53.26
N ILE A 65 -10.24 27.31 -52.35
CA ILE A 65 -11.26 28.33 -52.64
C ILE A 65 -11.23 29.37 -51.50
N ALA A 66 -11.16 30.64 -51.88
CA ALA A 66 -11.34 31.81 -51.03
C ALA A 66 -12.38 32.74 -51.68
N SER A 67 -12.84 33.76 -50.94
CA SER A 67 -14.01 34.62 -51.26
C SER A 67 -15.36 33.89 -51.13
N ARG A 68 -16.46 34.53 -50.70
CA ARG A 68 -16.75 35.93 -50.31
C ARG A 68 -17.33 35.89 -48.87
N TRP A 69 -17.19 36.89 -48.01
CA TRP A 69 -17.82 38.21 -48.12
C TRP A 69 -17.09 39.28 -47.30
N ARG A 70 -17.05 40.51 -47.82
CA ARG A 70 -16.50 41.69 -47.15
C ARG A 70 -17.64 42.65 -46.82
N SER A 71 -17.56 43.28 -45.66
CA SER A 71 -18.15 44.60 -45.32
C SER A 71 -19.62 44.90 -45.68
N ARG A 72 -20.45 44.99 -44.64
CA ARG A 72 -21.23 46.22 -44.39
C ARG A 72 -21.03 46.66 -42.94
N ARG A 73 -20.56 47.90 -42.74
CA ARG A 73 -20.51 48.57 -41.42
C ARG A 73 -21.76 49.44 -41.26
N HIS A 74 -22.08 49.68 -39.99
CA HIS A 74 -22.98 50.72 -39.49
C HIS A 74 -24.48 50.60 -39.84
N LEU A 75 -25.26 50.21 -38.83
CA LEU A 75 -26.13 51.21 -38.17
C LEU A 75 -26.25 50.87 -36.67
N ARG A 76 -26.63 51.88 -35.87
CA ARG A 76 -26.59 51.85 -34.40
C ARG A 76 -27.84 51.17 -33.82
N THR A 77 -27.66 50.41 -32.74
CA THR A 77 -28.49 50.55 -31.52
C THR A 77 -27.73 50.01 -30.32
N ARG A 78 -27.78 50.75 -29.20
CA ARG A 78 -27.21 50.33 -27.90
C ARG A 78 -28.25 49.51 -27.14
N MET A 79 -27.87 48.35 -26.61
CA MET A 79 -28.52 47.75 -25.45
C MET A 79 -27.44 47.08 -24.59
N SER A 80 -27.05 47.77 -23.52
CA SER A 80 -26.21 47.26 -22.45
C SER A 80 -27.11 46.88 -21.27
N ALA A 81 -27.22 45.59 -20.97
CA ALA A 81 -27.96 45.13 -19.80
C ALA A 81 -27.08 45.29 -18.55
N GLN A 82 -27.53 46.12 -17.60
CA GLN A 82 -27.00 46.18 -16.24
C GLN A 82 -27.80 45.24 -15.32
N PRO A 83 -27.18 44.61 -14.31
CA PRO A 83 -27.91 43.97 -13.21
C PRO A 83 -28.50 45.02 -12.25
N PRO A 84 -29.53 44.67 -11.45
CA PRO A 84 -30.24 45.62 -10.58
C PRO A 84 -29.44 45.97 -9.31
N PRO A 85 -29.69 47.14 -8.69
CA PRO A 85 -29.00 47.61 -7.50
C PRO A 85 -29.58 47.08 -6.17
N VAL A 86 -28.75 47.12 -5.13
CA VAL A 86 -29.10 46.88 -3.71
C VAL A 86 -29.50 48.23 -3.09
N PRO A 87 -30.47 48.30 -2.14
CA PRO A 87 -30.80 49.53 -1.45
C PRO A 87 -29.91 49.76 -0.21
N ASP A 88 -29.37 50.98 -0.08
CA ASP A 88 -28.72 51.48 1.13
C ASP A 88 -29.75 52.04 2.14
N PRO A 89 -29.42 52.07 3.46
CA PRO A 89 -30.27 52.68 4.48
C PRO A 89 -30.18 54.23 4.48
N PRO A 90 -31.16 54.95 5.06
CA PRO A 90 -31.17 56.41 5.04
C PRO A 90 -30.23 57.03 6.07
N GLU A 91 -29.52 58.08 5.66
CA GLU A 91 -28.97 59.11 6.55
C GLU A 91 -30.07 60.16 6.84
N GLU A 92 -30.08 60.69 8.06
CA GLU A 92 -30.81 61.92 8.40
C GLU A 92 -29.82 62.91 9.03
N ASP A 93 -29.76 64.11 8.45
CA ASP A 93 -28.80 65.16 8.75
C ASP A 93 -29.21 66.07 9.92
N ALA A 94 -28.24 66.87 10.37
CA ALA A 94 -28.37 68.25 10.87
C ALA A 94 -28.27 68.57 12.38
N LEU A 95 -27.06 69.01 12.74
CA LEU A 95 -26.72 70.24 13.52
C LEU A 95 -27.57 70.68 14.73
N SER A 96 -26.89 70.89 15.87
CA SER A 96 -26.65 72.27 16.38
C SER A 96 -25.63 72.32 17.55
N THR A 97 -24.72 73.31 17.50
CA THR A 97 -24.12 74.15 18.59
C THR A 97 -23.75 73.54 19.96
N ASP A 98 -22.72 73.98 20.70
CA ASP A 98 -21.50 74.81 20.49
C ASP A 98 -20.68 74.74 21.81
N HIS A 99 -19.50 75.38 21.87
CA HIS A 99 -18.67 75.68 23.05
C HIS A 99 -17.71 74.61 23.64
N ASP A 100 -16.43 74.82 23.34
CA ASP A 100 -15.35 75.19 24.28
C ASP A 100 -15.14 74.37 25.58
N ASP A 101 -14.02 73.63 25.65
CA ASP A 101 -12.83 74.13 26.37
C ASP A 101 -11.57 73.25 26.15
N VAL A 102 -10.38 73.85 26.26
CA VAL A 102 -9.04 73.23 26.08
C VAL A 102 -8.12 73.70 27.23
N PHE A 103 -7.00 72.98 27.51
CA PHE A 103 -5.91 73.24 28.49
C PHE A 103 -6.08 72.57 29.89
N VAL A 104 -5.04 72.02 30.59
CA VAL A 104 -3.68 71.57 30.18
C VAL A 104 -2.94 70.73 31.27
N LEU A 105 -1.90 69.99 30.86
CA LEU A 105 -0.67 69.43 31.52
C LEU A 105 -0.61 68.85 32.97
N GLU A 106 0.04 67.66 33.00
CA GLU A 106 1.18 67.20 33.85
C GLU A 106 1.09 66.71 35.32
N ASP A 107 1.92 65.68 35.54
CA ASP A 107 2.62 65.19 36.74
C ASP A 107 2.12 64.10 37.74
N HIS A 108 2.94 63.03 37.77
CA HIS A 108 3.42 62.19 38.89
C HIS A 108 2.61 60.99 39.49
N LEU A 109 3.33 59.85 39.57
CA LEU A 109 3.11 58.57 40.31
C LEU A 109 3.49 58.69 41.82
N PRO A 110 3.52 57.65 42.73
CA PRO A 110 3.32 56.17 42.60
C PRO A 110 2.54 55.40 43.74
N ALA A 111 2.21 54.12 43.45
CA ALA A 111 2.34 52.83 44.22
C ALA A 111 2.18 52.64 45.77
N LEU A 112 2.05 51.34 46.14
CA LEU A 112 2.24 50.64 47.47
C LEU A 112 0.97 50.53 48.38
N VAL A 113 0.66 49.47 49.14
CA VAL A 113 1.04 48.03 49.30
C VAL A 113 0.06 47.41 50.34
N GLU A 114 -0.40 46.16 50.10
CA GLU A 114 -0.80 45.03 51.03
C GLU A 114 -1.71 45.31 52.28
N ASP A 115 -2.66 44.45 52.70
CA ASP A 115 -2.44 43.04 53.13
C ASP A 115 -3.73 42.17 53.32
N VAL A 116 -3.59 40.87 53.63
CA VAL A 116 -4.55 39.75 53.35
C VAL A 116 -4.94 38.87 54.57
N PRO A 117 -6.25 38.68 54.93
CA PRO A 117 -6.94 37.36 54.87
C PRO A 117 -8.50 37.43 54.78
N PRO A 118 -9.30 36.33 54.97
CA PRO A 118 -9.27 34.97 54.40
C PRO A 118 -10.59 34.59 53.66
N ASN A 119 -10.57 33.51 52.83
CA ASN A 119 -11.70 32.58 52.57
C ASN A 119 -11.38 31.57 51.45
N VAL A 120 -10.42 30.67 51.69
CA VAL A 120 -9.94 29.68 50.70
C VAL A 120 -10.98 28.58 50.39
N TRP A 121 -11.94 28.35 51.29
CA TRP A 121 -12.91 27.25 51.20
C TRP A 121 -14.09 27.49 50.23
N ALA A 122 -14.30 28.71 49.76
CA ALA A 122 -15.38 29.05 48.81
C ALA A 122 -15.10 28.62 47.35
N ARG A 123 -14.00 27.89 47.09
CA ARG A 123 -13.61 27.39 45.75
C ARG A 123 -13.66 25.87 45.60
N LEU A 124 -14.41 25.17 46.46
CA LEU A 124 -14.75 23.77 46.20
C LEU A 124 -15.91 23.72 45.21
N PRO A 125 -15.77 23.05 44.03
CA PRO A 125 -16.88 22.87 43.13
C PRO A 125 -17.94 22.01 43.83
N THR A 126 -19.19 22.50 43.84
CA THR A 126 -20.33 21.68 44.20
C THR A 126 -20.36 20.42 43.32
N PRO A 127 -20.84 19.27 43.83
CA PRO A 127 -20.94 18.04 43.03
C PRO A 127 -22.06 18.20 41.99
N ALA A 128 -21.74 18.90 40.90
CA ALA A 128 -22.59 19.02 39.74
C ALA A 128 -22.90 17.61 39.21
N ALA A 129 -24.18 17.36 38.93
CA ALA A 129 -24.59 16.14 38.23
C ALA A 129 -23.70 15.96 37.00
N LEU A 130 -23.09 14.78 36.87
CA LEU A 130 -22.13 14.46 35.82
C LEU A 130 -22.74 14.77 34.44
N HIS A 131 -22.36 15.90 33.84
CA HIS A 131 -22.74 16.21 32.47
C HIS A 131 -22.24 15.05 31.57
N PRO A 132 -23.00 14.65 30.52
CA PRO A 132 -22.64 13.50 29.67
C PRO A 132 -21.21 13.56 29.07
N THR A 133 -20.66 14.77 28.95
CA THR A 133 -19.28 15.04 28.53
C THR A 133 -18.23 14.60 29.56
N ALA A 134 -18.50 14.71 30.86
CA ALA A 134 -17.56 14.31 31.92
C ALA A 134 -17.38 12.78 31.97
N LEU A 135 -18.46 12.01 31.79
CA LEU A 135 -18.38 10.55 31.68
C LEU A 135 -17.63 10.13 30.42
N THR A 136 -17.82 10.85 29.30
CA THR A 136 -17.04 10.67 28.06
C THR A 136 -15.53 10.88 28.30
N ASP A 137 -15.16 11.94 29.03
CA ASP A 137 -13.76 12.26 29.35
C ASP A 137 -13.13 11.18 30.24
N VAL A 138 -13.85 10.68 31.26
CA VAL A 138 -13.38 9.57 32.12
C VAL A 138 -13.15 8.30 31.31
N VAL A 139 -14.07 7.94 30.41
CA VAL A 139 -13.91 6.76 29.54
C VAL A 139 -12.69 6.90 28.61
N ILE A 140 -12.46 8.09 28.03
CA ILE A 140 -11.29 8.36 27.19
C ILE A 140 -9.99 8.23 28.00
N VAL A 141 -9.92 8.82 29.20
CA VAL A 141 -8.71 8.75 30.05
C VAL A 141 -8.43 7.31 30.48
N LEU A 142 -9.43 6.56 30.93
CA LEU A 142 -9.28 5.15 31.32
C LEU A 142 -8.85 4.28 30.12
N ALA A 143 -9.39 4.51 28.93
CA ALA A 143 -8.98 3.81 27.72
C ALA A 143 -7.51 4.10 27.35
N ILE A 144 -7.06 5.35 27.47
CA ILE A 144 -5.64 5.73 27.24
C ILE A 144 -4.73 5.06 28.27
N VAL A 145 -5.09 5.09 29.55
CA VAL A 145 -4.29 4.44 30.62
C VAL A 145 -4.22 2.93 30.40
N ALA A 146 -5.34 2.27 30.11
CA ALA A 146 -5.37 0.84 29.82
C ALA A 146 -4.52 0.47 28.59
N LEU A 147 -4.59 1.27 27.52
CA LEU A 147 -3.77 1.08 26.31
C LEU A 147 -2.27 1.22 26.61
N VAL A 148 -1.87 2.28 27.32
CA VAL A 148 -0.46 2.53 27.66
C VAL A 148 0.08 1.46 28.61
N SER A 149 -0.67 1.10 29.66
CA SER A 149 -0.28 0.04 30.59
C SER A 149 -0.18 -1.32 29.90
N GLY A 150 -1.16 -1.67 29.05
CA GLY A 150 -1.14 -2.90 28.25
C GLY A 150 0.05 -2.96 27.30
N LEU A 151 0.37 -1.84 26.63
CA LEU A 151 1.54 -1.73 25.76
C LEU A 151 2.85 -1.92 26.54
N VAL A 152 3.03 -1.23 27.67
CA VAL A 152 4.25 -1.32 28.50
C VAL A 152 4.46 -2.74 29.02
N LEU A 153 3.41 -3.37 29.56
CA LEU A 153 3.47 -4.75 30.07
C LEU A 153 3.79 -5.76 28.96
N THR A 154 3.17 -5.61 27.79
CA THR A 154 3.40 -6.51 26.65
C THR A 154 4.79 -6.31 26.06
N THR A 155 5.25 -5.06 25.93
CA THR A 155 6.60 -4.73 25.43
C THR A 155 7.69 -5.30 26.35
N ARG A 156 7.52 -5.21 27.67
CA ARG A 156 8.43 -5.84 28.64
C ARG A 156 8.56 -7.36 28.42
N ASN A 157 7.47 -8.03 28.06
CA ASN A 157 7.42 -9.48 27.81
C ASN A 157 7.88 -9.88 26.40
N LEU A 158 7.86 -8.96 25.43
CA LEU A 158 8.38 -9.16 24.07
C LEU A 158 9.91 -9.04 24.03
N PHE A 159 10.45 -7.97 24.60
CA PHE A 159 11.88 -7.65 24.60
C PHE A 159 12.65 -8.31 25.75
N SER A 160 12.12 -9.38 26.33
CA SER A 160 12.82 -10.19 27.34
C SER A 160 14.03 -10.90 26.73
N ALA A 161 15.19 -10.86 27.39
CA ALA A 161 16.39 -11.61 27.00
C ALA A 161 16.29 -13.14 27.22
N ALA A 162 15.06 -13.68 27.31
CA ALA A 162 14.83 -15.11 27.50
C ALA A 162 15.19 -15.91 26.22
N PRO A 163 15.74 -17.13 26.35
CA PRO A 163 16.01 -17.98 25.20
C PRO A 163 14.74 -18.40 24.49
N TYR A 164 14.73 -18.38 23.15
CA TYR A 164 13.56 -18.85 22.40
C TYR A 164 13.44 -20.37 22.37
N SER A 165 14.53 -21.11 22.58
CA SER A 165 14.60 -22.58 22.57
C SER A 165 13.82 -23.27 23.69
N SER A 166 13.31 -22.53 24.68
CA SER A 166 12.46 -23.04 25.76
C SER A 166 10.96 -22.69 25.61
N LEU A 167 10.56 -22.08 24.50
CA LEU A 167 9.18 -21.62 24.29
C LEU A 167 8.27 -22.75 23.80
N VAL A 168 7.39 -23.24 24.68
CA VAL A 168 6.29 -24.14 24.31
C VAL A 168 5.00 -23.32 24.18
N ILE A 169 4.31 -23.43 23.04
CA ILE A 169 3.03 -22.78 22.79
C ILE A 169 1.90 -23.66 23.34
N SER A 170 1.00 -23.09 24.13
CA SER A 170 -0.15 -23.80 24.72
C SER A 170 -1.45 -23.35 24.06
N THR A 171 -2.36 -24.29 23.79
CA THR A 171 -3.72 -23.98 23.28
C THR A 171 -4.70 -23.52 24.37
N SER A 172 -4.23 -23.31 25.61
CA SER A 172 -5.08 -22.87 26.73
C SER A 172 -5.70 -21.48 26.50
N LEU A 173 -7.03 -21.41 26.56
CA LEU A 173 -7.80 -20.20 26.25
C LEU A 173 -7.48 -19.01 27.18
N SER A 174 -6.96 -19.26 28.39
CA SER A 174 -6.53 -18.22 29.34
C SER A 174 -5.32 -17.41 28.86
N LEU A 175 -4.46 -17.98 28.01
CA LEU A 175 -3.30 -17.29 27.44
C LEU A 175 -3.64 -16.50 26.17
N LEU A 176 -4.83 -16.72 25.60
CA LEU A 176 -5.25 -16.11 24.34
C LEU A 176 -5.19 -14.57 24.34
N PRO A 177 -5.57 -13.84 25.43
CA PRO A 177 -5.39 -12.38 25.49
C PRO A 177 -3.91 -11.94 25.46
N ALA A 178 -3.02 -12.71 26.08
CA ALA A 178 -1.59 -12.41 26.12
C ALA A 178 -0.90 -12.70 24.78
N TYR A 179 -1.34 -13.74 24.06
CA TYR A 179 -0.89 -14.02 22.69
C TYR A 179 -1.42 -12.96 21.71
N ALA A 180 -2.69 -12.59 21.81
CA ALA A 180 -3.28 -11.51 21.02
C ALA A 180 -2.56 -10.16 21.22
N ALA A 181 -2.26 -9.79 22.47
CA ALA A 181 -1.52 -8.57 22.78
C ALA A 181 -0.12 -8.55 22.15
N GLN A 182 0.61 -9.67 22.20
CA GLN A 182 1.96 -9.76 21.62
C GLN A 182 1.96 -9.60 20.09
N SER A 183 1.05 -10.28 19.38
CA SER A 183 0.87 -10.10 17.94
C SER A 183 0.46 -8.66 17.59
N LEU A 184 -0.44 -8.05 18.37
CA LEU A 184 -0.86 -6.67 18.17
C LEU A 184 0.29 -5.67 18.31
N VAL A 185 1.17 -5.83 19.29
CA VAL A 185 2.35 -4.95 19.41
C VAL A 185 3.29 -5.11 18.22
N ARG A 186 3.56 -6.34 17.76
CA ARG A 186 4.35 -6.58 16.53
C ARG A 186 3.73 -5.87 15.33
N MET A 187 2.41 -6.01 15.14
CA MET A 187 1.69 -5.38 14.04
C MET A 187 1.67 -3.85 14.12
N VAL A 188 1.51 -3.26 15.31
CA VAL A 188 1.56 -1.79 15.49
C VAL A 188 2.96 -1.25 15.21
N VAL A 189 4.01 -1.91 15.69
CA VAL A 189 5.41 -1.53 15.41
C VAL A 189 5.73 -1.65 13.92
N ALA A 190 5.34 -2.77 13.29
CA ALA A 190 5.50 -2.97 11.85
C ALA A 190 4.75 -1.90 11.03
N TYR A 191 3.47 -1.64 11.36
CA TYR A 191 2.67 -0.59 10.71
C TYR A 191 3.29 0.80 10.84
N ALA A 192 3.84 1.15 12.01
CA ALA A 192 4.52 2.43 12.21
C ALA A 192 5.75 2.57 11.30
N PHE A 193 6.58 1.53 11.18
CA PHE A 193 7.68 1.51 10.22
C PHE A 193 7.18 1.58 8.77
N SER A 194 6.14 0.84 8.41
CA SER A 194 5.55 0.83 7.05
C SER A 194 4.99 2.20 6.67
N LEU A 195 4.37 2.92 7.61
CA LEU A 195 3.87 4.28 7.42
C LEU A 195 5.01 5.28 7.20
N LEU A 196 6.04 5.27 8.07
CA LEU A 196 7.20 6.15 7.95
C LEU A 196 7.97 5.91 6.64
N PHE A 197 8.19 4.64 6.28
CA PHE A 197 8.78 4.24 5.01
C PHE A 197 7.93 4.71 3.83
N SER A 198 6.62 4.46 3.84
CA SER A 198 5.70 4.86 2.77
C SER A 198 5.75 6.36 2.51
N LEU A 199 5.65 7.17 3.58
CA LEU A 199 5.69 8.63 3.50
C LEU A 199 7.04 9.13 2.94
N GLY A 200 8.16 8.68 3.52
CA GLY A 200 9.49 9.13 3.11
C GLY A 200 9.88 8.70 1.70
N TYR A 201 9.61 7.44 1.36
CA TYR A 201 9.98 6.85 0.07
C TYR A 201 9.13 7.43 -1.08
N ALA A 202 7.82 7.51 -0.91
CA ALA A 202 6.93 8.12 -1.90
C ALA A 202 7.24 9.61 -2.10
N TYR A 203 7.53 10.35 -1.03
CA TYR A 203 7.93 11.75 -1.11
C TYR A 203 9.25 11.94 -1.87
N LEU A 204 10.26 11.08 -1.62
CA LEU A 204 11.52 11.08 -2.35
C LEU A 204 11.32 10.76 -3.85
N ALA A 205 10.52 9.73 -4.15
CA ALA A 205 10.15 9.35 -5.52
C ALA A 205 9.33 10.43 -6.25
N TYR A 206 8.53 11.22 -5.52
CA TYR A 206 7.77 12.36 -6.06
C TYR A 206 8.68 13.56 -6.36
N ARG A 207 9.56 13.93 -5.44
CA ARG A 207 10.41 15.13 -5.57
C ARG A 207 11.60 14.95 -6.54
N VAL A 208 12.23 13.77 -6.59
CA VAL A 208 13.50 13.58 -7.31
C VAL A 208 13.30 12.71 -8.56
N ARG A 209 13.42 13.32 -9.74
CA ARG A 209 13.19 12.66 -11.05
C ARG A 209 14.06 11.41 -11.30
N PHE A 210 15.28 11.36 -10.78
CA PHE A 210 16.13 10.16 -10.87
C PHE A 210 15.63 9.07 -9.91
N ALA A 211 15.37 9.44 -8.66
CA ALA A 211 14.83 8.53 -7.66
C ALA A 211 13.51 7.91 -8.13
N ALA A 212 12.59 8.68 -8.72
CA ALA A 212 11.36 8.18 -9.32
C ALA A 212 11.58 6.94 -10.21
N LYS A 213 12.59 6.96 -11.09
CA LYS A 213 12.87 5.85 -12.01
C LYS A 213 13.41 4.62 -11.29
N LEU A 214 14.39 4.80 -10.40
CA LEU A 214 15.04 3.70 -9.67
C LEU A 214 14.10 3.10 -8.61
N LEU A 215 13.40 3.94 -7.87
CA LEU A 215 12.56 3.57 -6.74
C LEU A 215 11.27 2.85 -7.20
N ILE A 216 10.65 3.26 -8.32
CA ILE A 216 9.52 2.51 -8.89
C ILE A 216 9.98 1.13 -9.38
N LEU A 217 11.10 1.06 -10.12
CA LEU A 217 11.67 -0.20 -10.56
C LEU A 217 11.98 -1.14 -9.38
N LEU A 218 12.51 -0.59 -8.29
CA LEU A 218 12.81 -1.36 -7.08
C LEU A 218 11.54 -1.87 -6.40
N ILE A 219 10.46 -1.06 -6.31
CA ILE A 219 9.17 -1.53 -5.82
C ILE A 219 8.62 -2.64 -6.71
N ASP A 220 8.60 -2.46 -8.03
CA ASP A 220 8.07 -3.43 -9.00
C ASP A 220 8.73 -4.80 -8.88
N VAL A 221 10.04 -4.84 -8.58
CA VAL A 221 10.77 -6.07 -8.28
C VAL A 221 10.44 -6.58 -6.87
N LEU A 222 10.65 -5.77 -5.82
CA LEU A 222 10.53 -6.23 -4.43
C LEU A 222 9.12 -6.68 -4.05
N GLN A 223 8.07 -6.02 -4.55
CA GLN A 223 6.68 -6.42 -4.30
C GLN A 223 6.28 -7.74 -5.00
N SER A 224 7.07 -8.18 -5.99
CA SER A 224 6.86 -9.46 -6.70
C SER A 224 7.55 -10.66 -6.03
N ILE A 225 8.40 -10.41 -5.02
CA ILE A 225 9.04 -11.47 -4.24
C ILE A 225 8.10 -11.88 -3.10
N PRO A 226 7.64 -13.13 -3.02
CA PRO A 226 6.71 -13.54 -1.99
C PRO A 226 7.36 -13.57 -0.60
N LEU A 227 6.62 -13.17 0.44
CA LEU A 227 7.15 -13.06 1.81
C LEU A 227 7.76 -14.37 2.33
N LEU A 228 7.07 -15.49 2.12
CA LEU A 228 7.49 -16.81 2.62
C LEU A 228 8.77 -17.32 1.94
N SER A 229 9.10 -16.84 0.74
CA SER A 229 10.32 -17.19 0.02
C SER A 229 11.60 -16.75 0.73
N PHE A 230 11.58 -15.58 1.36
CA PHE A 230 12.73 -15.01 2.06
C PHE A 230 12.64 -15.07 3.58
N LEU A 231 11.52 -15.57 4.12
CA LEU A 231 11.29 -15.75 5.55
C LEU A 231 12.41 -16.57 6.23
N PRO A 232 12.85 -17.75 5.73
CA PRO A 232 13.97 -18.47 6.34
C PRO A 232 15.26 -17.65 6.39
N GLY A 233 15.56 -16.90 5.32
CA GLY A 233 16.77 -16.07 5.23
C GLY A 233 16.75 -14.90 6.21
N VAL A 234 15.61 -14.24 6.39
CA VAL A 234 15.44 -13.16 7.38
C VAL A 234 15.53 -13.68 8.81
N VAL A 235 14.85 -14.79 9.11
CA VAL A 235 14.89 -15.42 10.44
C VAL A 235 16.30 -15.84 10.80
N LEU A 236 16.97 -16.62 9.93
CA LEU A 236 18.34 -17.09 10.19
C LEU A 236 19.34 -15.94 10.25
N GLY A 237 19.19 -14.91 9.40
CA GLY A 237 20.05 -13.73 9.40
C GLY A 237 19.97 -12.94 10.71
N LEU A 238 18.78 -12.76 11.28
CA LEU A 238 18.62 -12.04 12.55
C LEU A 238 18.95 -12.89 13.78
N ILE A 239 18.77 -14.22 13.73
CA ILE A 239 19.33 -15.13 14.75
C ILE A 239 20.86 -15.11 14.73
N ALA A 240 21.49 -15.04 13.55
CA ALA A 240 22.95 -14.92 13.45
C ALA A 240 23.49 -13.60 14.02
N LEU A 241 22.70 -12.51 13.96
CA LEU A 241 23.03 -11.22 14.60
C LEU A 241 22.72 -11.21 16.11
N PHE A 242 21.72 -11.97 16.56
CA PHE A 242 21.31 -12.07 17.97
C PHE A 242 21.20 -13.53 18.41
N PRO A 243 22.33 -14.25 18.60
CA PRO A 243 22.32 -15.67 18.94
C PRO A 243 21.55 -15.96 20.24
N ASP A 244 20.77 -17.04 20.22
CA ASP A 244 19.93 -17.56 21.33
C ASP A 244 18.91 -16.58 21.94
N ALA A 245 18.92 -15.31 21.56
CA ALA A 245 18.06 -14.28 22.11
C ALA A 245 16.75 -14.15 21.31
N ARG A 246 15.61 -14.23 22.01
CA ARG A 246 14.27 -14.08 21.42
C ARG A 246 14.11 -12.80 20.56
N ILE A 247 14.86 -11.73 20.86
CA ILE A 247 14.84 -10.48 20.09
C ILE A 247 15.14 -10.66 18.60
N GLY A 248 15.99 -11.63 18.21
CA GLY A 248 16.28 -11.91 16.80
C GLY A 248 15.03 -12.35 16.03
N LEU A 249 14.22 -13.23 16.63
CA LEU A 249 12.93 -13.67 16.10
C LEU A 249 11.89 -12.54 16.11
N GLU A 250 11.81 -11.76 17.19
CA GLU A 250 10.87 -10.63 17.29
C GLU A 250 11.12 -9.57 16.21
N LEU A 251 12.40 -9.24 15.96
CA LEU A 251 12.80 -8.34 14.88
C LEU A 251 12.54 -8.95 13.49
N ALA A 252 12.71 -10.27 13.32
CA ALA A 252 12.37 -10.95 12.07
C ALA A 252 10.87 -10.86 11.79
N ALA A 253 10.03 -11.13 12.80
CA ALA A 253 8.58 -11.03 12.68
C ALA A 253 8.13 -9.59 12.35
N VAL A 254 8.68 -8.58 13.03
CA VAL A 254 8.39 -7.17 12.74
C VAL A 254 8.84 -6.77 11.33
N LEU A 255 10.01 -7.21 10.86
CA LEU A 255 10.53 -6.91 9.52
C LEU A 255 9.68 -7.59 8.42
N LEU A 256 9.27 -8.84 8.63
CA LEU A 256 8.40 -9.56 7.71
C LEU A 256 7.01 -8.91 7.65
N LEU A 257 6.40 -8.61 8.79
CA LEU A 257 5.14 -7.85 8.84
C LEU A 257 5.28 -6.48 8.14
N PHE A 258 6.37 -5.75 8.38
CA PHE A 258 6.65 -4.46 7.72
C PHE A 258 6.65 -4.58 6.19
N THR A 259 7.33 -5.59 5.64
CA THR A 259 7.37 -5.81 4.18
C THR A 259 6.00 -6.18 3.60
N SER A 260 5.15 -6.91 4.33
CA SER A 260 3.78 -7.19 3.88
C SER A 260 2.88 -5.94 3.81
N MET A 261 3.11 -4.97 4.69
CA MET A 261 2.26 -3.78 4.84
C MET A 261 2.71 -2.58 3.99
N ALA A 262 3.99 -2.47 3.63
CA ALA A 262 4.56 -1.24 3.08
C ALA A 262 4.04 -0.84 1.68
N TRP A 263 3.84 -1.80 0.77
CA TRP A 263 3.73 -1.51 -0.67
C TRP A 263 2.48 -0.70 -1.06
N ASN A 264 1.30 -1.10 -0.59
CA ASN A 264 0.02 -0.48 -0.98
C ASN A 264 -0.06 0.99 -0.53
N MET A 265 0.29 1.26 0.74
CA MET A 265 0.31 2.61 1.31
C MET A 265 1.28 3.53 0.56
N LEU A 266 2.48 3.04 0.25
CA LEU A 266 3.49 3.78 -0.51
C LEU A 266 2.98 4.15 -1.90
N LEU A 267 2.50 3.17 -2.66
CA LEU A 267 2.02 3.40 -4.03
C LEU A 267 0.79 4.33 -4.05
N ALA A 268 -0.14 4.16 -3.13
CA ALA A 268 -1.31 5.04 -3.00
C ALA A 268 -0.93 6.48 -2.68
N PHE A 269 -0.01 6.69 -1.73
CA PHE A 269 0.45 8.04 -1.39
C PHE A 269 1.26 8.66 -2.54
N TYR A 270 2.15 7.90 -3.19
CA TYR A 270 2.90 8.35 -4.37
C TYR A 270 1.98 8.78 -5.53
N GLN A 271 0.93 8.00 -5.81
CA GLN A 271 -0.07 8.35 -6.82
C GLN A 271 -0.83 9.61 -6.43
N ALA A 272 -1.30 9.72 -5.19
CA ALA A 272 -2.01 10.91 -4.71
C ALA A 272 -1.17 12.20 -4.83
N LEU A 273 0.12 12.14 -4.47
CA LEU A 273 1.06 13.26 -4.66
C LEU A 273 1.19 13.71 -6.12
N ARG A 274 1.07 12.78 -7.08
CA ARG A 274 1.11 13.07 -8.52
C ARG A 274 -0.21 13.59 -9.08
N CYS A 275 -1.31 13.45 -8.35
CA CYS A 275 -2.62 13.99 -8.71
C CYS A 275 -2.85 15.42 -8.20
N ILE A 276 -1.94 15.99 -7.39
CA ILE A 276 -2.04 17.38 -6.91
C ILE A 276 -1.98 18.35 -8.11
N PRO A 277 -2.99 19.23 -8.29
CA PRO A 277 -2.97 20.25 -9.34
C PRO A 277 -1.74 21.16 -9.26
N THR A 278 -1.17 21.50 -10.41
CA THR A 278 -0.01 22.40 -10.52
C THR A 278 -0.25 23.75 -9.85
N ASP A 279 -1.48 24.25 -9.96
CA ASP A 279 -1.86 25.59 -9.50
C ASP A 279 -1.73 25.70 -7.97
N LEU A 280 -2.10 24.66 -7.22
CA LEU A 280 -1.90 24.62 -5.76
C LEU A 280 -0.42 24.59 -5.39
N VAL A 281 0.40 23.90 -6.19
CA VAL A 281 1.86 23.85 -6.00
C VAL A 281 2.52 25.20 -6.31
N ASP A 282 2.01 25.94 -7.29
CA ASP A 282 2.51 27.26 -7.68
C ASP A 282 2.03 28.38 -6.74
N VAL A 283 0.81 28.28 -6.20
CA VAL A 283 0.36 29.10 -5.06
C VAL A 283 1.25 28.86 -3.85
N ALA A 284 1.56 27.61 -3.50
CA ALA A 284 2.47 27.29 -2.39
C ALA A 284 3.91 27.85 -2.58
N LYS A 285 4.41 27.91 -3.84
CA LYS A 285 5.68 28.59 -4.15
C LYS A 285 5.57 30.11 -3.99
N THR A 286 4.46 30.71 -4.42
CA THR A 286 4.19 32.15 -4.30
C THR A 286 4.16 32.58 -2.83
N PHE A 287 3.53 31.79 -1.96
CA PHE A 287 3.59 31.96 -0.50
C PHE A 287 4.95 31.61 0.14
N ARG A 288 5.96 31.25 -0.66
CA ARG A 288 7.32 30.86 -0.24
C ARG A 288 7.35 29.74 0.82
N LEU A 289 6.39 28.82 0.75
CA LEU A 289 6.36 27.67 1.67
C LEU A 289 7.60 26.81 1.46
N SER A 290 8.32 26.52 2.55
CA SER A 290 9.46 25.61 2.52
C SER A 290 9.01 24.20 2.10
N ALA A 291 9.94 23.37 1.62
CA ALA A 291 9.62 22.00 1.24
C ALA A 291 8.97 21.21 2.39
N TRP A 292 9.34 21.52 3.64
CA TRP A 292 8.78 20.96 4.86
C TRP A 292 7.36 21.47 5.17
N ASN A 293 7.16 22.79 5.19
CA ASN A 293 5.83 23.37 5.44
C ASN A 293 4.85 22.94 4.34
N ARG A 294 5.27 22.96 3.06
CA ARG A 294 4.45 22.47 1.95
C ARG A 294 4.10 20.98 2.06
N PHE A 295 4.99 20.16 2.62
CA PHE A 295 4.68 18.75 2.87
C PHE A 295 3.50 18.61 3.84
N TRP A 296 3.56 19.26 5.00
CA TRP A 296 2.53 19.14 6.04
C TRP A 296 1.23 19.90 5.72
N THR A 297 1.31 21.00 4.95
CA THR A 297 0.18 21.90 4.68
C THR A 297 -0.57 21.58 3.38
N LEU A 298 0.08 20.95 2.39
CA LEU A 298 -0.53 20.64 1.08
C LEU A 298 -0.37 19.16 0.69
N GLU A 299 0.86 18.64 0.70
CA GLU A 299 1.16 17.35 0.05
C GLU A 299 0.66 16.15 0.87
N LEU A 300 0.84 16.15 2.19
CA LEU A 300 0.28 15.12 3.08
C LEU A 300 -1.26 15.18 3.16
N PRO A 301 -1.91 16.35 3.37
CA PRO A 301 -3.36 16.47 3.31
C PRO A 301 -3.97 15.90 2.02
N ALA A 302 -3.43 16.26 0.86
CA ALA A 302 -3.92 15.76 -0.43
C ALA A 302 -3.79 14.23 -0.60
N GLY A 303 -2.80 13.61 0.06
CA GLY A 303 -2.63 12.17 0.09
C GLY A 303 -3.32 11.43 1.24
N ALA A 304 -3.94 12.14 2.19
CA ALA A 304 -4.41 11.56 3.45
C ALA A 304 -5.53 10.53 3.26
N GLY A 305 -6.53 10.82 2.42
CA GLY A 305 -7.63 9.88 2.14
C GLY A 305 -7.15 8.56 1.53
N PRO A 306 -6.42 8.57 0.40
CA PRO A 306 -5.84 7.37 -0.20
C PRO A 306 -4.91 6.62 0.75
N LEU A 307 -4.08 7.32 1.53
CA LEU A 307 -3.17 6.71 2.50
C LEU A 307 -3.93 5.98 3.61
N VAL A 308 -4.93 6.61 4.24
CA VAL A 308 -5.74 5.99 5.30
C VAL A 308 -6.50 4.77 4.79
N TRP A 309 -7.12 4.86 3.61
CA TRP A 309 -7.83 3.71 3.02
C TRP A 309 -6.89 2.53 2.74
N ASN A 310 -5.71 2.80 2.17
CA ASN A 310 -4.72 1.75 1.88
C ASN A 310 -4.04 1.22 3.15
N SER A 311 -3.99 1.98 4.25
CA SER A 311 -3.55 1.47 5.56
C SER A 311 -4.42 0.31 6.07
N VAL A 312 -5.74 0.36 5.86
CA VAL A 312 -6.66 -0.74 6.23
C VAL A 312 -6.28 -2.02 5.47
N ILE A 313 -6.09 -1.88 4.16
CA ILE A 313 -5.71 -2.98 3.26
C ILE A 313 -4.32 -3.54 3.62
N SER A 314 -3.36 -2.66 3.89
CA SER A 314 -2.02 -3.06 4.32
C SER A 314 -2.03 -3.88 5.62
N VAL A 315 -2.79 -3.45 6.63
CA VAL A 315 -2.88 -4.20 7.90
C VAL A 315 -3.57 -5.57 7.71
N ALA A 316 -4.53 -5.70 6.80
CA ALA A 316 -5.07 -7.00 6.40
C ALA A 316 -3.99 -7.93 5.77
N GLY A 317 -3.04 -7.36 5.02
CA GLY A 317 -1.86 -8.09 4.52
C GLY A 317 -0.95 -8.62 5.63
N GLY A 318 -0.80 -7.88 6.74
CA GLY A 318 -0.08 -8.35 7.92
C GLY A 318 -0.79 -9.52 8.63
N TRP A 319 -2.11 -9.42 8.82
CA TRP A 319 -2.90 -10.52 9.37
C TRP A 319 -2.84 -11.79 8.49
N PHE A 320 -2.78 -11.62 7.17
CA PHE A 320 -2.71 -12.73 6.22
C PHE A 320 -1.49 -13.63 6.46
N PHE A 321 -0.31 -13.05 6.70
CA PHE A 321 0.95 -13.78 6.93
C PHE A 321 1.27 -14.10 8.40
N LEU A 322 0.50 -13.57 9.36
CA LEU A 322 0.82 -13.64 10.80
C LEU A 322 1.09 -15.07 11.30
N ILE A 323 0.28 -16.05 10.88
CA ILE A 323 0.43 -17.46 11.26
C ILE A 323 1.80 -18.00 10.85
N SER A 324 2.20 -17.80 9.59
CA SER A 324 3.48 -18.30 9.05
C SER A 324 4.69 -17.54 9.60
N ILE A 325 4.51 -16.28 9.99
CA ILE A 325 5.58 -15.45 10.57
C ILE A 325 5.83 -15.82 12.04
N GLU A 326 4.77 -16.04 12.82
CA GLU A 326 4.91 -16.37 14.24
C GLU A 326 5.21 -17.86 14.46
N SER A 327 4.73 -18.76 13.58
CA SER A 327 4.90 -20.22 13.69
C SER A 327 5.83 -20.80 12.62
N PHE A 328 7.05 -20.27 12.52
CA PHE A 328 8.04 -20.78 11.58
C PHE A 328 8.80 -21.99 12.14
N GLU A 329 9.05 -22.98 11.28
CA GLU A 329 9.81 -24.20 11.55
C GLU A 329 10.78 -24.47 10.41
N LEU A 330 11.95 -25.04 10.72
CA LEU A 330 12.98 -25.38 9.75
C LEU A 330 13.63 -26.73 10.10
N GLY A 331 13.25 -27.78 9.39
CA GLY A 331 13.68 -29.15 9.69
C GLY A 331 13.28 -29.53 11.12
N ASN A 332 14.28 -29.77 11.98
CA ASN A 332 14.07 -30.12 13.39
C ASN A 332 14.21 -28.92 14.36
N ARG A 333 14.27 -27.68 13.85
CA ARG A 333 14.38 -26.47 14.68
C ARG A 333 13.07 -25.70 14.65
N ASP A 334 12.52 -25.49 15.84
CA ASP A 334 11.31 -24.72 16.04
C ASP A 334 11.64 -23.25 16.32
N PHE A 335 11.04 -22.33 15.58
CA PHE A 335 11.25 -20.88 15.70
C PHE A 335 9.94 -20.15 16.08
N LYS A 336 8.98 -20.87 16.67
CA LYS A 336 7.72 -20.32 17.19
C LYS A 336 7.92 -19.15 18.16
N LEU A 337 7.20 -18.07 17.92
CA LEU A 337 7.00 -16.95 18.84
C LEU A 337 5.66 -17.08 19.57
N PRO A 338 5.55 -16.67 20.85
CA PRO A 338 4.26 -16.56 21.52
C PRO A 338 3.43 -15.45 20.86
N GLY A 339 2.28 -15.82 20.32
CA GLY A 339 1.44 -14.97 19.49
C GLY A 339 0.20 -15.70 19.00
N LEU A 340 -0.77 -14.94 18.53
CA LEU A 340 -2.07 -15.42 18.06
C LEU A 340 -1.95 -16.31 16.81
N GLY A 341 -0.93 -16.06 15.97
CA GLY A 341 -0.59 -16.88 14.81
C GLY A 341 -0.12 -18.28 15.23
N SER A 342 0.82 -18.37 16.17
CA SER A 342 1.33 -19.64 16.70
C SER A 342 0.28 -20.41 17.50
N PHE A 343 -0.57 -19.72 18.26
CA PHE A 343 -1.70 -20.33 18.93
C PHE A 343 -2.63 -21.03 17.92
N LEU A 344 -2.98 -20.35 16.82
CA LEU A 344 -3.80 -20.92 15.75
C LEU A 344 -3.09 -22.04 14.99
N ALA A 345 -1.78 -21.92 14.74
CA ALA A 345 -0.98 -22.96 14.10
C ALA A 345 -0.95 -24.26 14.92
N VAL A 346 -0.59 -24.17 16.21
CA VAL A 346 -0.51 -25.34 17.09
C VAL A 346 -1.89 -25.93 17.34
N ALA A 347 -2.95 -25.12 17.49
CA ALA A 347 -4.32 -25.63 17.58
C ALA A 347 -4.78 -26.35 16.29
N ALA A 348 -4.37 -25.87 15.12
CA ALA A 348 -4.62 -26.51 13.82
C ALA A 348 -3.82 -27.82 13.65
N GLU A 349 -2.59 -27.86 14.15
CA GLU A 349 -1.73 -29.05 14.18
C GLU A 349 -2.32 -30.13 15.11
N THR A 350 -2.70 -29.77 16.35
CA THR A 350 -3.25 -30.70 17.36
C THR A 350 -4.74 -31.02 17.17
N ALA A 351 -5.39 -30.44 16.16
CA ALA A 351 -6.84 -30.57 15.90
C ALA A 351 -7.76 -30.06 17.04
N ASP A 352 -7.29 -29.11 17.85
CA ASP A 352 -8.03 -28.50 18.95
C ASP A 352 -9.08 -27.50 18.42
N TYR A 353 -10.21 -28.03 17.93
CA TYR A 353 -11.29 -27.21 17.35
C TYR A 353 -11.80 -26.10 18.29
N PRO A 354 -11.99 -26.32 19.61
CA PRO A 354 -12.33 -25.25 20.54
C PRO A 354 -11.31 -24.11 20.54
N ALA A 355 -10.00 -24.42 20.57
CA ALA A 355 -8.96 -23.40 20.48
C ALA A 355 -8.97 -22.68 19.12
N ILE A 356 -9.10 -23.40 17.99
CA ILE A 356 -9.19 -22.77 16.65
C ILE A 356 -10.38 -21.79 16.59
N VAL A 357 -11.56 -22.17 17.10
CA VAL A 357 -12.75 -21.31 17.15
C VAL A 357 -12.51 -20.09 18.04
N ALA A 358 -12.00 -20.28 19.27
CA ALA A 358 -11.72 -19.19 20.20
C ALA A 358 -10.69 -18.19 19.61
N GLY A 359 -9.62 -18.69 19.01
CA GLY A 359 -8.61 -17.89 18.33
C GLY A 359 -9.18 -17.10 17.16
N LEU A 360 -10.00 -17.71 16.30
CA LEU A 360 -10.67 -17.01 15.20
C LEU A 360 -11.63 -15.93 15.70
N VAL A 361 -12.43 -16.21 16.73
CA VAL A 361 -13.32 -15.21 17.35
C VAL A 361 -12.52 -14.02 17.87
N VAL A 362 -11.36 -14.26 18.49
CA VAL A 362 -10.46 -13.18 18.95
C VAL A 362 -9.84 -12.40 17.78
N VAL A 363 -9.38 -13.06 16.70
CA VAL A 363 -8.92 -12.37 15.48
C VAL A 363 -10.01 -11.45 14.92
N VAL A 364 -11.22 -11.97 14.72
CA VAL A 364 -12.34 -11.21 14.15
C VAL A 364 -12.75 -10.06 15.08
N ALA A 365 -12.85 -10.30 16.39
CA ALA A 365 -13.17 -9.27 17.37
C ALA A 365 -12.13 -8.13 17.38
N ILE A 366 -10.83 -8.46 17.33
CA ILE A 366 -9.75 -7.48 17.24
C ILE A 366 -9.85 -6.65 15.97
N ILE A 367 -10.10 -7.29 14.82
CA ILE A 367 -10.20 -6.60 13.53
C ILE A 367 -11.40 -5.65 13.50
N VAL A 368 -12.57 -6.09 13.99
CA VAL A 368 -13.77 -5.24 14.12
C VAL A 368 -13.53 -4.09 15.10
N LEU A 369 -12.82 -4.35 16.21
CA LEU A 369 -12.49 -3.31 17.20
C LEU A 369 -11.52 -2.27 16.63
N ILE A 370 -10.51 -2.67 15.86
CA ILE A 370 -9.58 -1.76 15.18
C ILE A 370 -10.30 -0.96 14.08
N ASP A 371 -11.16 -1.59 13.28
CA ASP A 371 -12.00 -0.88 12.30
C ASP A 371 -12.85 0.20 12.97
N PHE A 372 -13.55 -0.15 14.05
CA PHE A 372 -14.42 0.76 14.78
C PHE A 372 -13.67 1.89 15.50
N LEU A 373 -12.60 1.57 16.23
CA LEU A 373 -11.87 2.54 17.07
C LEU A 373 -10.85 3.38 16.31
N ILE A 374 -10.27 2.86 15.21
CA ILE A 374 -9.14 3.48 14.51
C ILE A 374 -9.53 3.84 13.06
N TRP A 375 -9.94 2.87 12.24
CA TRP A 375 -10.10 3.12 10.81
C TRP A 375 -11.30 4.01 10.48
N ARG A 376 -12.50 3.73 11.01
CA ARG A 376 -13.69 4.58 10.80
C ARG A 376 -13.46 6.05 11.19
N PRO A 377 -12.93 6.39 12.39
CA PRO A 377 -12.61 7.78 12.71
C PRO A 377 -11.54 8.38 11.78
N LEU A 378 -10.50 7.65 11.38
CA LEU A 378 -9.49 8.19 10.45
C LEU A 378 -10.03 8.43 9.04
N ILE A 379 -10.86 7.52 8.51
CA ILE A 379 -11.51 7.67 7.20
C ILE A 379 -12.43 8.91 7.25
N ALA A 380 -13.27 9.02 8.27
CA ALA A 380 -14.15 10.18 8.48
C ALA A 380 -13.41 11.50 8.72
N TRP A 381 -12.19 11.47 9.29
CA TRP A 381 -11.33 12.64 9.41
C TRP A 381 -10.65 13.01 8.09
N SER A 382 -10.33 12.03 7.24
CA SER A 382 -9.61 12.24 5.99
C SER A 382 -10.48 12.83 4.86
N SER A 383 -11.80 12.62 4.89
CA SER A 383 -12.73 13.08 3.85
C SER A 383 -12.71 14.59 3.64
N LYS A 384 -12.41 15.38 4.69
CA LYS A 384 -12.27 16.85 4.62
C LYS A 384 -11.17 17.34 3.68
N PHE A 385 -10.30 16.46 3.20
CA PHE A 385 -9.21 16.77 2.27
C PHE A 385 -9.51 16.31 0.82
N ASN A 386 -10.67 15.71 0.55
CA ASN A 386 -11.01 15.22 -0.78
C ASN A 386 -11.40 16.39 -1.70
N TYR A 387 -10.57 16.66 -2.71
CA TYR A 387 -10.86 17.68 -3.72
C TYR A 387 -11.80 17.12 -4.81
N GLY A 388 -12.91 17.82 -5.09
CA GLY A 388 -13.66 17.67 -6.34
C GLY A 388 -14.68 16.53 -6.44
N SER A 389 -15.00 15.82 -5.35
CA SER A 389 -16.16 14.92 -5.31
C SER A 389 -17.05 15.24 -4.11
N ALA A 390 -18.35 15.45 -4.37
CA ALA A 390 -19.37 15.67 -3.35
C ALA A 390 -19.70 14.35 -2.65
N GLN A 391 -18.75 13.81 -1.90
CA GLN A 391 -18.94 12.62 -1.09
C GLN A 391 -19.76 13.01 0.14
N SER A 392 -21.04 12.63 0.13
CA SER A 392 -22.06 13.01 1.11
C SER A 392 -21.60 12.92 2.58
N ASP A 393 -22.01 13.90 3.40
CA ASP A 393 -21.73 14.11 4.84
C ASP A 393 -22.08 12.96 5.82
N ASP A 394 -22.37 11.77 5.31
CA ASP A 394 -22.96 10.67 6.07
C ASP A 394 -21.92 9.71 6.71
N ASN A 395 -20.63 10.01 6.57
CA ASN A 395 -19.54 9.20 7.14
C ASN A 395 -19.34 9.48 8.65
N ARG A 396 -20.42 9.33 9.42
CA ARG A 396 -20.51 9.68 10.84
C ARG A 396 -19.84 8.63 11.73
N SER A 397 -18.54 8.78 11.99
CA SER A 397 -17.87 8.01 13.04
C SER A 397 -18.31 8.47 14.43
N ILE A 398 -18.97 7.57 15.18
CA ILE A 398 -19.39 7.82 16.57
C ILE A 398 -18.17 8.18 17.43
N VAL A 399 -17.08 7.40 17.31
CA VAL A 399 -15.82 7.61 18.03
C VAL A 399 -15.22 8.98 17.71
N LEU A 400 -15.18 9.39 16.45
CA LEU A 400 -14.71 10.73 16.07
C LEU A 400 -15.57 11.83 16.70
N SER A 401 -16.90 11.66 16.70
CA SER A 401 -17.82 12.63 17.29
C SER A 401 -17.67 12.73 18.82
N MET A 402 -17.38 11.63 19.51
CA MET A 402 -17.07 11.61 20.94
C MET A 402 -15.76 12.35 21.24
N LEU A 403 -14.69 12.05 20.48
CA LEU A 403 -13.39 12.72 20.61
C LEU A 403 -13.48 14.23 20.35
N GLN A 404 -14.24 14.66 19.34
CA GLN A 404 -14.43 16.08 19.03
C GLN A 404 -15.29 16.82 20.08
N ARG A 405 -16.23 16.13 20.72
CA ARG A 405 -17.11 16.71 21.76
C ARG A 405 -16.47 16.72 23.15
N SER A 406 -15.50 15.84 23.42
CA SER A 406 -14.76 15.79 24.69
C SER A 406 -14.14 17.15 25.06
N PRO A 407 -14.48 17.74 26.23
CA PRO A 407 -13.78 18.90 26.79
C PRO A 407 -12.30 18.64 27.07
N PHE A 408 -11.96 17.45 27.59
CA PHE A 408 -10.57 17.03 27.81
C PHE A 408 -9.75 17.04 26.52
N VAL A 409 -10.20 16.35 25.47
CA VAL A 409 -9.50 16.29 24.18
C VAL A 409 -9.36 17.67 23.55
N ARG A 410 -10.41 18.51 23.59
CA ARG A 410 -10.34 19.90 23.12
C ARG A 410 -9.33 20.74 23.91
N SER A 411 -9.27 20.55 25.23
CA SER A 411 -8.31 21.26 26.10
C SER A 411 -6.86 20.83 25.85
N VAL A 412 -6.62 19.53 25.70
CA VAL A 412 -5.30 18.98 25.31
C VAL A 412 -4.91 19.47 23.93
N HIS A 413 -5.84 19.47 22.97
CA HIS A 413 -5.57 19.96 21.61
C HIS A 413 -5.20 21.44 21.62
N ALA A 414 -5.98 22.30 22.29
CA ALA A 414 -5.72 23.73 22.31
C ALA A 414 -4.44 24.12 23.09
N LYS A 415 -4.14 23.45 24.20
CA LYS A 415 -2.99 23.81 25.07
C LYS A 415 -1.67 23.15 24.66
N LEU A 416 -1.70 21.93 24.12
CA LEU A 416 -0.49 21.16 23.82
C LEU A 416 -0.33 20.89 22.32
N VAL A 417 -1.36 20.35 21.66
CA VAL A 417 -1.21 19.85 20.27
C VAL A 417 -1.09 20.99 19.26
N ALA A 418 -2.00 21.97 19.27
CA ALA A 418 -2.00 23.05 18.29
C ALA A 418 -0.73 23.94 18.37
N PRO A 419 -0.26 24.40 19.55
CA PRO A 419 0.99 25.16 19.64
C PRO A 419 2.23 24.35 19.24
N ALA A 420 2.27 23.05 19.56
CA ALA A 420 3.36 22.17 19.12
C ALA A 420 3.33 21.93 17.61
N TRP A 421 2.13 21.74 17.03
CA TRP A 421 1.91 21.56 15.61
C TRP A 421 2.31 22.78 14.79
N GLU A 422 1.89 23.97 15.20
CA GLU A 422 2.27 25.23 14.55
C GLU A 422 3.80 25.44 14.56
N ARG A 423 4.47 25.15 15.69
CA ARG A 423 5.93 25.20 15.79
C ARG A 423 6.60 24.18 14.87
N PHE A 424 6.07 22.96 14.82
CA PHE A 424 6.59 21.85 14.01
C PHE A 424 6.45 22.10 12.50
N VAL A 425 5.27 22.52 12.03
CA VAL A 425 5.02 22.84 10.60
C VAL A 425 5.85 24.05 10.15
N ASN A 426 6.02 25.05 11.03
CA ASN A 426 6.80 26.25 10.73
C ASN A 426 8.31 26.11 10.98
N LEU A 427 8.83 24.90 11.21
CA LEU A 427 10.28 24.65 11.27
C LEU A 427 10.95 25.09 9.96
N ARG A 428 11.79 26.13 10.06
CA ARG A 428 12.56 26.69 8.94
C ARG A 428 13.89 25.95 8.80
N PHE A 429 13.92 24.96 7.92
CA PHE A 429 15.18 24.39 7.44
C PHE A 429 15.88 25.38 6.48
N PRO A 430 17.21 25.58 6.57
CA PRO A 430 17.93 26.45 5.66
C PRO A 430 17.84 25.93 4.22
N THR A 431 17.14 26.65 3.35
CA THR A 431 17.16 26.39 1.91
C THR A 431 18.57 26.66 1.38
N PRO A 432 19.16 25.76 0.57
CA PRO A 432 20.38 26.07 -0.17
C PRO A 432 20.18 27.38 -0.93
N ARG A 433 21.11 28.33 -0.81
CA ARG A 433 21.08 29.55 -1.63
C ARG A 433 21.10 29.13 -3.10
N GLU A 434 20.17 29.66 -3.89
CA GLU A 434 20.28 29.59 -5.34
C GLU A 434 21.63 30.18 -5.75
N ILE A 435 22.45 29.38 -6.41
CA ILE A 435 23.66 29.85 -7.06
C ILE A 435 23.18 30.76 -8.18
N ARG A 436 23.38 32.08 -8.04
CA ARG A 436 23.07 33.03 -9.10
C ARG A 436 23.77 32.59 -10.38
N PRO A 437 23.11 32.61 -11.55
CA PRO A 437 23.80 32.44 -12.82
C PRO A 437 24.94 33.45 -12.91
N TYR A 438 26.12 33.02 -13.36
CA TYR A 438 27.26 33.90 -13.55
C TYR A 438 27.01 34.77 -14.78
N THR A 439 26.28 35.87 -14.60
CA THR A 439 26.04 36.87 -15.64
C THR A 439 27.34 37.63 -15.88
N ASN A 440 28.11 37.17 -16.87
CA ASN A 440 29.27 37.89 -17.40
C ASN A 440 28.82 39.28 -17.90
N GLY A 441 29.05 40.29 -17.08
CA GLY A 441 28.63 41.65 -17.32
C GLY A 441 29.18 42.58 -16.26
N ASN A 442 30.51 42.72 -16.22
CA ASN A 442 31.30 43.89 -15.80
C ASN A 442 32.78 43.53 -15.52
N GLY A 443 33.53 43.26 -16.58
CA GLY A 443 34.96 43.55 -16.65
C GLY A 443 35.14 44.43 -17.89
N PRO A 444 35.58 45.69 -17.74
CA PRO A 444 36.98 45.95 -17.38
C PRO A 444 37.21 47.08 -16.33
N ALA A 445 36.24 47.39 -15.47
CA ALA A 445 36.39 48.48 -14.48
C ALA A 445 37.34 48.19 -13.30
N LEU A 446 37.53 46.91 -12.94
CA LEU A 446 38.29 46.48 -11.75
C LEU A 446 39.82 46.46 -11.93
N LEU A 447 40.33 46.68 -13.15
CA LEU A 447 41.78 46.76 -13.39
C LEU A 447 42.32 48.20 -13.31
N SER A 448 41.46 49.21 -13.46
CA SER A 448 41.85 50.62 -13.30
C SER A 448 41.96 51.06 -11.83
N GLU A 449 41.19 50.47 -10.91
CA GLU A 449 41.27 50.79 -9.48
C GLU A 449 42.55 50.25 -8.81
N LEU A 450 43.18 49.22 -9.39
CA LEU A 450 44.39 48.59 -8.84
C LEU A 450 45.71 49.30 -9.21
N GLN A 451 45.66 50.43 -9.93
CA GLN A 451 46.86 51.18 -10.34
C GLN A 451 47.03 52.54 -9.63
N HIS A 452 46.17 52.92 -8.67
CA HIS A 452 46.10 54.29 -8.12
C HIS A 452 46.05 54.42 -6.59
N SER A 453 46.62 53.48 -5.82
CA SER A 453 46.86 53.69 -4.38
C SER A 453 48.30 53.37 -3.95
N SER A 454 49.17 54.37 -4.08
CA SER A 454 50.54 54.35 -3.57
C SER A 454 50.76 55.43 -2.51
N SER A 455 50.66 55.06 -1.22
CA SER A 455 51.45 55.66 -0.12
C SER A 455 51.22 54.90 1.20
N PRO A 456 52.19 54.91 2.16
CA PRO A 456 52.14 54.06 3.34
C PRO A 456 51.84 54.83 4.64
N GLN A 457 50.88 54.37 5.45
CA GLN A 457 50.79 54.76 6.86
C GLN A 457 50.39 53.61 7.80
N SER A 458 51.14 53.55 8.91
CA SER A 458 50.81 52.93 10.21
C SER A 458 50.03 51.61 10.22
N VAL A 459 50.78 50.52 10.37
CA VAL A 459 50.31 49.35 11.13
C VAL A 459 50.04 49.78 12.57
N ASN A 460 48.85 49.50 13.10
CA ASN A 460 48.70 49.17 14.52
C ASN A 460 47.41 48.41 14.86
N THR A 461 47.63 47.25 15.48
CA THR A 461 46.77 46.57 16.48
C THR A 461 45.35 46.11 16.12
N LEU A 462 45.10 44.84 16.51
CA LEU A 462 43.81 44.18 16.69
C LEU A 462 42.95 43.99 15.44
N ASP A 463 43.18 42.86 14.74
CA ASP A 463 42.06 42.17 14.10
C ASP A 463 42.24 40.65 13.99
N SER A 464 42.51 40.00 15.13
CA SER A 464 42.37 38.54 15.26
C SER A 464 40.95 38.07 14.94
N LEU A 465 39.95 38.95 15.09
CA LEU A 465 38.56 38.73 14.70
C LEU A 465 38.35 38.64 13.19
N SER A 466 38.95 39.50 12.35
CA SER A 466 38.81 39.37 10.89
C SER A 466 39.60 38.20 10.30
N LEU A 467 40.76 37.84 10.87
CA LEU A 467 41.43 36.57 10.55
C LEU A 467 40.55 35.37 10.94
N PHE A 468 39.92 35.39 12.12
CA PHE A 468 39.01 34.32 12.53
C PHE A 468 37.74 34.27 11.66
N GLN A 469 37.14 35.42 11.32
CA GLN A 469 35.96 35.50 10.45
C GLN A 469 36.25 35.06 9.01
N SER A 470 37.42 35.39 8.46
CA SER A 470 37.83 34.94 7.12
C SER A 470 38.17 33.45 7.09
N LEU A 471 38.84 32.90 8.11
CA LEU A 471 39.03 31.45 8.28
C LEU A 471 37.69 30.72 8.45
N PHE A 472 36.80 31.21 9.32
CA PHE A 472 35.50 30.59 9.53
C PHE A 472 34.59 30.70 8.30
N GLY A 473 34.71 31.80 7.54
CA GLY A 473 34.07 31.98 6.23
C GLY A 473 34.59 31.01 5.18
N ALA A 474 35.92 30.83 5.08
CA ALA A 474 36.55 29.87 4.18
C ALA A 474 36.20 28.42 4.55
N ILE A 475 36.29 28.05 5.83
CA ILE A 475 35.90 26.74 6.35
C ILE A 475 34.41 26.49 6.08
N SER A 476 33.54 27.47 6.34
CA SER A 476 32.10 27.40 6.04
C SER A 476 31.84 27.15 4.55
N GLN A 477 32.48 27.91 3.66
CA GLN A 477 32.33 27.71 2.21
C GLN A 477 32.90 26.37 1.74
N THR A 478 34.02 25.92 2.31
CA THR A 478 34.62 24.61 2.01
C THR A 478 33.72 23.47 2.49
N VAL A 479 33.19 23.55 3.72
CA VAL A 479 32.23 22.59 4.29
C VAL A 479 30.93 22.56 3.50
N VAL A 480 30.42 23.70 3.04
CA VAL A 480 29.23 23.76 2.17
C VAL A 480 29.51 23.14 0.79
N SER A 481 30.67 23.43 0.17
CA SER A 481 31.10 22.87 -1.11
C SER A 481 31.30 21.34 -1.05
N VAL A 482 31.97 20.87 0.00
CA VAL A 482 32.18 19.44 0.28
C VAL A 482 30.85 18.75 0.59
N ARG A 483 29.92 19.40 1.32
CA ARG A 483 28.57 18.89 1.57
C ARG A 483 27.75 18.78 0.28
N SER A 484 27.80 19.75 -0.63
CA SER A 484 27.13 19.64 -1.94
C SER A 484 27.74 18.57 -2.83
N SER A 485 29.05 18.37 -2.76
CA SER A 485 29.76 17.32 -3.50
C SER A 485 29.43 15.94 -2.95
N LEU A 486 29.56 15.71 -1.64
CA LEU A 486 29.17 14.45 -1.00
C LEU A 486 27.69 14.12 -1.23
N ALA A 487 26.80 15.11 -1.21
CA ALA A 487 25.38 14.90 -1.49
C ALA A 487 25.09 14.49 -2.95
N SER A 488 25.96 14.78 -3.91
CA SER A 488 25.84 14.32 -5.31
C SER A 488 26.53 12.97 -5.56
N PHE A 489 27.59 12.65 -4.80
CA PHE A 489 28.26 11.34 -4.87
C PHE A 489 27.53 10.24 -4.09
N LEU A 490 26.90 10.55 -2.95
CA LEU A 490 26.24 9.56 -2.10
C LEU A 490 25.15 8.73 -2.82
N PRO A 491 24.25 9.30 -3.65
CA PRO A 491 23.28 8.50 -4.42
C PRO A 491 23.97 7.55 -5.40
N THR A 492 25.06 7.99 -6.03
CA THR A 492 25.84 7.19 -6.98
C THR A 492 26.56 6.05 -6.27
N LEU A 493 27.19 6.33 -5.13
CA LEU A 493 27.84 5.32 -4.28
C LEU A 493 26.82 4.30 -3.75
N LEU A 494 25.65 4.73 -3.27
CA LEU A 494 24.58 3.84 -2.83
C LEU A 494 24.04 2.97 -3.97
N THR A 495 23.91 3.53 -5.18
CA THR A 495 23.47 2.78 -6.36
C THR A 495 24.52 1.74 -6.78
N ILE A 496 25.81 2.10 -6.77
CA ILE A 496 26.91 1.18 -7.04
C ILE A 496 26.98 0.09 -5.96
N SER A 497 26.89 0.42 -4.67
CA SER A 497 26.93 -0.56 -3.59
C SER A 497 25.74 -1.52 -3.65
N ALA A 498 24.54 -1.03 -3.98
CA ALA A 498 23.38 -1.88 -4.19
C ALA A 498 23.56 -2.82 -5.41
N PHE A 499 24.10 -2.31 -6.52
CA PHE A 499 24.39 -3.15 -7.70
C PHE A 499 25.45 -4.21 -7.39
N VAL A 500 26.52 -3.86 -6.69
CA VAL A 500 27.57 -4.80 -6.24
C VAL A 500 26.99 -5.85 -5.29
N ALA A 501 26.15 -5.45 -4.33
CA ALA A 501 25.49 -6.38 -3.41
C ALA A 501 24.55 -7.37 -4.14
N VAL A 502 23.79 -6.89 -5.12
CA VAL A 502 22.93 -7.75 -5.97
C VAL A 502 23.76 -8.69 -6.84
N ALA A 503 24.84 -8.20 -7.46
CA ALA A 503 25.73 -9.02 -8.27
C ALA A 503 26.46 -10.09 -7.44
N TYR A 504 26.92 -9.72 -6.24
CA TYR A 504 27.52 -10.65 -5.27
C TYR A 504 26.51 -11.70 -4.79
N GLY A 505 25.29 -11.29 -4.42
CA GLY A 505 24.22 -12.21 -4.04
C GLY A 505 23.85 -13.17 -5.17
N ALA A 506 23.73 -12.67 -6.40
CA ALA A 506 23.47 -13.50 -7.59
C ALA A 506 24.58 -14.54 -7.81
N TRP A 507 25.85 -14.13 -7.74
CA TRP A 507 27.00 -15.04 -7.86
C TRP A 507 27.01 -16.08 -6.73
N GLN A 508 26.83 -15.66 -5.48
CA GLN A 508 26.79 -16.54 -4.32
C GLN A 508 25.62 -17.55 -4.38
N SER A 509 24.55 -17.20 -5.08
CA SER A 509 23.37 -18.04 -5.30
C SER A 509 23.47 -19.00 -6.49
N ALA A 510 24.37 -18.76 -7.46
CA ALA A 510 24.46 -19.56 -8.67
C ALA A 510 24.67 -21.06 -8.42
N PRO A 511 25.54 -21.51 -7.48
CA PRO A 511 25.70 -22.94 -7.19
C PRO A 511 24.42 -23.62 -6.67
N LEU A 512 23.54 -22.87 -5.99
CA LEU A 512 22.26 -23.38 -5.49
C LEU A 512 21.27 -23.66 -6.63
N VAL A 513 21.41 -22.95 -7.74
CA VAL A 513 20.59 -23.09 -8.96
C VAL A 513 21.16 -24.17 -9.88
N GLU A 514 22.49 -24.26 -9.99
CA GLU A 514 23.19 -25.31 -10.73
C GLU A 514 22.96 -26.72 -10.15
N ALA A 515 22.74 -26.81 -8.83
CA ALA A 515 22.40 -28.07 -8.16
C ALA A 515 20.99 -28.61 -8.50
N ILE A 516 20.16 -27.88 -9.25
CA ILE A 516 18.77 -28.24 -9.55
C ILE A 516 18.70 -29.09 -10.82
N SER A 517 18.22 -30.33 -10.67
CA SER A 517 18.05 -31.26 -11.78
C SER A 517 17.02 -30.79 -12.81
N SER A 518 17.16 -31.23 -14.07
CA SER A 518 16.20 -30.97 -15.15
C SER A 518 14.77 -31.41 -14.81
N GLN A 519 14.62 -32.47 -14.00
CA GLN A 519 13.32 -32.95 -13.53
C GLN A 519 12.68 -32.00 -12.50
N GLN A 520 13.48 -31.39 -11.62
CA GLN A 520 12.99 -30.35 -10.70
C GLN A 520 12.58 -29.08 -11.48
N TRP A 521 13.31 -28.70 -12.53
CA TRP A 521 12.90 -27.60 -13.42
C TRP A 521 11.57 -27.88 -14.14
N LEU A 522 11.35 -29.09 -14.64
CA LEU A 522 10.06 -29.50 -15.21
C LEU A 522 8.93 -29.50 -14.17
N THR A 523 9.24 -29.92 -12.94
CA THR A 523 8.29 -29.91 -11.81
C THR A 523 7.94 -28.48 -11.40
N LEU A 524 8.91 -27.56 -11.36
CA LEU A 524 8.69 -26.13 -11.15
C LEU A 524 7.79 -25.54 -12.24
N ALA A 525 8.08 -25.81 -13.52
CA ALA A 525 7.30 -25.28 -14.65
C ALA A 525 5.84 -25.76 -14.64
N THR A 526 5.60 -27.05 -14.40
CA THR A 526 4.26 -27.63 -14.33
C THR A 526 3.48 -27.12 -13.11
N SER A 527 4.12 -27.07 -11.94
CA SER A 527 3.56 -26.47 -10.71
C SER A 527 3.21 -24.99 -10.90
N ALA A 528 4.05 -24.23 -11.61
CA ALA A 528 3.82 -22.82 -11.90
C ALA A 528 2.61 -22.60 -12.84
N LEU A 529 2.44 -23.45 -13.84
CA LEU A 529 1.23 -23.46 -14.68
C LEU A 529 -0.03 -23.84 -13.88
N ALA A 530 0.07 -24.81 -12.96
CA ALA A 530 -1.05 -25.22 -12.10
C ALA A 530 -1.51 -24.07 -11.18
N THR A 531 -0.58 -23.36 -10.54
CA THR A 531 -0.91 -22.18 -9.72
C THR A 531 -1.45 -21.03 -10.56
N PHE A 532 -0.85 -20.74 -11.73
CA PHE A 532 -1.36 -19.72 -12.65
C PHE A 532 -2.81 -20.03 -13.07
N ALA A 533 -3.14 -21.28 -13.37
CA ALA A 533 -4.51 -21.70 -13.68
C ALA A 533 -5.46 -21.47 -12.50
N ARG A 534 -5.03 -21.72 -11.25
CA ARG A 534 -5.83 -21.41 -10.04
C ARG A 534 -6.03 -19.91 -9.83
N VAL A 535 -5.01 -19.09 -10.06
CA VAL A 535 -5.11 -17.62 -10.02
C VAL A 535 -6.16 -17.13 -11.03
N VAL A 536 -6.12 -17.62 -12.27
CA VAL A 536 -7.09 -17.28 -13.31
C VAL A 536 -8.49 -17.76 -12.96
N ALA A 537 -8.65 -18.97 -12.41
CA ALA A 537 -9.94 -19.50 -11.97
C ALA A 537 -10.55 -18.68 -10.81
N ALA A 538 -9.76 -18.38 -9.77
CA ALA A 538 -10.18 -17.55 -8.64
C ALA A 538 -10.57 -16.13 -9.06
N LEU A 539 -9.82 -15.53 -10.00
CA LEU A 539 -10.14 -14.24 -10.59
C LEU A 539 -11.44 -14.28 -11.41
N ALA A 540 -11.62 -15.30 -12.26
CA ALA A 540 -12.82 -15.44 -13.10
C ALA A 540 -14.08 -15.62 -12.23
N LEU A 541 -14.01 -16.46 -11.20
CA LEU A 541 -15.09 -16.64 -10.23
C LEU A 541 -15.37 -15.36 -9.43
N SER A 542 -14.33 -14.63 -9.02
CA SER A 542 -14.47 -13.32 -8.37
C SER A 542 -15.21 -12.33 -9.29
N LEU A 543 -14.74 -12.15 -10.53
CA LEU A 543 -15.32 -11.23 -11.50
C LEU A 543 -16.79 -11.54 -11.80
N LEU A 544 -17.14 -12.83 -11.90
CA LEU A 544 -18.48 -13.30 -12.26
C LEU A 544 -19.57 -12.76 -11.32
N TRP A 545 -19.30 -12.64 -10.01
CA TRP A 545 -20.27 -12.14 -9.03
C TRP A 545 -19.98 -10.71 -8.56
N THR A 546 -18.70 -10.32 -8.40
CA THR A 546 -18.33 -9.00 -7.88
C THR A 546 -18.60 -7.87 -8.86
N VAL A 547 -18.52 -8.10 -10.17
CA VAL A 547 -18.83 -7.05 -11.16
C VAL A 547 -20.33 -6.73 -11.17
N PRO A 548 -21.25 -7.71 -11.27
CA PRO A 548 -22.69 -7.45 -11.10
C PRO A 548 -23.03 -6.84 -9.74
N ALA A 549 -22.52 -7.40 -8.64
CA ALA A 549 -22.82 -6.92 -7.29
C ALA A 549 -22.30 -5.50 -7.06
N GLY A 550 -21.06 -5.20 -7.47
CA GLY A 550 -20.44 -3.89 -7.30
C GLY A 550 -21.16 -2.80 -8.09
N VAL A 551 -21.61 -3.08 -9.32
CA VAL A 551 -22.43 -2.15 -10.10
C VAL A 551 -23.80 -1.94 -9.46
N ALA A 552 -24.44 -3.00 -8.96
CA ALA A 552 -25.73 -2.89 -8.29
C ALA A 552 -25.66 -2.05 -7.00
N ILE A 553 -24.60 -2.23 -6.20
CA ILE A 553 -24.33 -1.45 -4.98
C ILE A 553 -23.97 -0.01 -5.33
N GLY A 554 -23.01 0.20 -6.24
CA GLY A 554 -22.50 1.54 -6.59
C GLY A 554 -23.57 2.44 -7.22
N ARG A 555 -24.49 1.89 -8.01
CA ARG A 555 -25.59 2.66 -8.64
C ARG A 555 -26.77 2.97 -7.70
N ASN A 556 -26.81 2.43 -6.48
CA ASN A 556 -27.93 2.62 -5.56
C ASN A 556 -27.43 3.08 -4.18
N PRO A 557 -27.46 4.41 -3.88
CA PRO A 557 -26.99 4.96 -2.61
C PRO A 557 -27.63 4.31 -1.37
N ARG A 558 -28.91 3.91 -1.45
CA ARG A 558 -29.63 3.24 -0.34
C ARG A 558 -29.13 1.82 -0.11
N LEU A 559 -28.68 1.13 -1.17
CA LEU A 559 -28.08 -0.20 -1.07
C LEU A 559 -26.64 -0.09 -0.54
N ALA A 560 -25.86 0.87 -1.06
CA ALA A 560 -24.52 1.18 -0.57
C ALA A 560 -24.52 1.47 0.95
N ALA A 561 -25.36 2.38 1.43
CA ALA A 561 -25.45 2.72 2.86
C ALA A 561 -25.72 1.51 3.79
N LYS A 562 -26.44 0.49 3.31
CA LYS A 562 -26.73 -0.73 4.09
C LYS A 562 -25.66 -1.82 3.95
N VAL A 563 -25.16 -2.04 2.73
CA VAL A 563 -24.30 -3.19 2.38
C VAL A 563 -22.82 -2.87 2.57
N GLN A 564 -22.40 -1.63 2.31
CA GLN A 564 -20.98 -1.24 2.37
C GLN A 564 -20.36 -1.45 3.77
N PRO A 565 -21.02 -1.15 4.90
CA PRO A 565 -20.47 -1.45 6.23
C PRO A 565 -20.28 -2.95 6.50
N ILE A 566 -21.19 -3.80 5.98
CA ILE A 566 -21.12 -5.26 6.11
C ILE A 566 -19.96 -5.80 5.27
N VAL A 567 -19.84 -5.32 4.02
CA VAL A 567 -18.77 -5.70 3.09
C VAL A 567 -17.40 -5.22 3.60
N GLN A 568 -17.30 -4.05 4.23
CA GLN A 568 -16.06 -3.58 4.88
C GLN A 568 -15.63 -4.49 6.02
N ILE A 569 -16.56 -4.91 6.90
CA ILE A 569 -16.26 -5.85 7.99
C ILE A 569 -15.88 -7.23 7.43
N ALA A 570 -16.61 -7.74 6.43
CA ALA A 570 -16.31 -9.04 5.84
C ALA A 570 -14.95 -9.06 5.10
N ALA A 571 -14.60 -7.95 4.42
CA ALA A 571 -13.34 -7.80 3.70
C ALA A 571 -12.13 -7.56 4.61
N SER A 572 -12.32 -7.10 5.85
CA SER A 572 -11.22 -6.92 6.80
C SER A 572 -10.79 -8.22 7.49
N VAL A 573 -11.63 -9.26 7.49
CA VAL A 573 -11.28 -10.60 7.99
C VAL A 573 -10.32 -11.29 7.01
N PRO A 574 -9.18 -11.84 7.48
CA PRO A 574 -8.19 -12.43 6.59
C PRO A 574 -8.69 -13.78 6.10
N ALA A 575 -8.63 -14.04 4.79
CA ALA A 575 -9.07 -15.30 4.22
C ALA A 575 -8.40 -16.52 4.89
N THR A 576 -7.11 -16.41 5.24
CA THR A 576 -6.33 -17.46 5.94
C THR A 576 -6.91 -17.85 7.29
N ALA A 577 -7.54 -16.93 8.02
CA ALA A 577 -8.18 -17.22 9.29
C ALA A 577 -9.42 -18.13 9.14
N LEU A 578 -10.10 -18.07 7.98
CA LEU A 578 -11.23 -18.93 7.64
C LEU A 578 -10.79 -20.30 7.06
N PHE A 579 -9.52 -20.47 6.73
CA PHE A 579 -9.03 -21.61 5.96
C PHE A 579 -9.23 -22.98 6.64
N PRO A 580 -8.93 -23.16 7.96
CA PRO A 580 -9.14 -24.45 8.62
C PRO A 580 -10.59 -24.93 8.55
N PHE A 581 -11.55 -24.02 8.76
CA PHE A 581 -12.99 -24.31 8.67
C PHE A 581 -13.41 -24.66 7.24
N MET A 582 -12.87 -23.95 6.25
CA MET A 582 -13.14 -24.25 4.85
C MET A 582 -12.57 -25.61 4.44
N LEU A 583 -11.39 -26.00 4.92
CA LEU A 583 -10.82 -27.33 4.66
C LEU A 583 -11.66 -28.44 5.30
N LEU A 584 -12.10 -28.28 6.55
CA LEU A 584 -13.01 -29.23 7.20
C LEU A 584 -14.34 -29.39 6.45
N PHE A 585 -14.86 -28.30 5.89
CA PHE A 585 -16.07 -28.31 5.07
C PHE A 585 -15.84 -28.99 3.71
N LEU A 586 -14.76 -28.65 2.99
CA LEU A 586 -14.42 -29.24 1.70
C LEU A 586 -13.99 -30.72 1.79
N ALA A 587 -13.40 -31.14 2.90
CA ALA A 587 -13.08 -32.55 3.17
C ALA A 587 -14.36 -33.41 3.21
N ARG A 588 -15.47 -32.87 3.73
CA ARG A 588 -16.79 -33.55 3.72
C ARG A 588 -17.44 -33.58 2.33
N LEU A 589 -17.11 -32.61 1.47
CA LEU A 589 -17.66 -32.48 0.11
C LEU A 589 -16.79 -33.13 -0.98
N GLY A 590 -15.61 -33.66 -0.63
CA GLY A 590 -14.70 -34.31 -1.58
C GLY A 590 -13.91 -33.36 -2.51
N GLY A 591 -13.96 -32.04 -2.28
CA GLY A 591 -13.25 -31.05 -3.13
C GLY A 591 -11.74 -30.97 -2.89
N GLY A 592 -11.28 -31.45 -1.73
CA GLY A 592 -9.86 -31.46 -1.33
C GLY A 592 -9.19 -30.09 -1.33
N LEU A 593 -7.85 -30.10 -1.21
CA LEU A 593 -7.06 -28.87 -1.17
C LEU A 593 -7.04 -28.12 -2.51
N GLN A 594 -7.26 -28.79 -3.65
CA GLN A 594 -7.29 -28.14 -4.97
C GLN A 594 -8.42 -27.10 -5.08
N VAL A 595 -9.64 -27.49 -4.70
CA VAL A 595 -10.78 -26.55 -4.66
C VAL A 595 -10.63 -25.57 -3.49
N GLY A 596 -10.08 -26.02 -2.36
CA GLY A 596 -9.79 -25.17 -1.21
C GLY A 596 -8.82 -24.03 -1.51
N SER A 597 -7.81 -24.28 -2.35
CA SER A 597 -6.86 -23.27 -2.82
C SER A 597 -7.56 -22.18 -3.63
N VAL A 598 -8.36 -22.58 -4.63
CA VAL A 598 -9.12 -21.65 -5.48
C VAL A 598 -10.11 -20.84 -4.66
N ALA A 599 -10.82 -21.48 -3.72
CA ALA A 599 -11.75 -20.80 -2.82
C ALA A 599 -11.03 -19.81 -1.89
N LEU A 600 -9.86 -20.15 -1.33
CA LEU A 600 -9.11 -19.25 -0.45
C LEU A 600 -8.57 -18.04 -1.23
N MET A 601 -8.04 -18.28 -2.42
CA MET A 601 -7.59 -17.24 -3.34
C MET A 601 -8.76 -16.35 -3.75
N MET A 602 -9.95 -16.90 -4.04
CA MET A 602 -11.15 -16.11 -4.33
C MET A 602 -11.57 -15.24 -3.14
N LEU A 603 -11.66 -15.81 -1.93
CA LEU A 603 -11.99 -15.07 -0.70
C LEU A 603 -11.01 -13.93 -0.42
N GLY A 604 -9.72 -14.13 -0.70
CA GLY A 604 -8.70 -13.08 -0.57
C GLY A 604 -8.76 -12.02 -1.67
N THR A 605 -9.31 -12.31 -2.85
CA THR A 605 -9.21 -11.42 -4.03
C THR A 605 -10.48 -10.68 -4.40
N MET A 606 -11.64 -11.27 -4.14
CA MET A 606 -12.94 -10.74 -4.57
C MET A 606 -13.24 -9.33 -4.04
N TRP A 607 -12.77 -8.99 -2.84
CA TRP A 607 -12.99 -7.68 -2.22
C TRP A 607 -12.32 -6.53 -2.99
N TYR A 608 -11.11 -6.73 -3.53
CA TYR A 608 -10.40 -5.71 -4.32
C TYR A 608 -11.18 -5.34 -5.59
N VAL A 609 -11.71 -6.35 -6.28
CA VAL A 609 -12.56 -6.14 -7.47
C VAL A 609 -13.85 -5.44 -7.05
N LEU A 610 -14.53 -5.93 -6.01
CA LEU A 610 -15.81 -5.40 -5.56
C LEU A 610 -15.75 -3.91 -5.20
N PHE A 611 -14.79 -3.49 -4.35
CA PHE A 611 -14.68 -2.08 -3.96
C PHE A 611 -14.31 -1.16 -5.12
N ASN A 612 -13.42 -1.58 -6.01
CA ASN A 612 -13.08 -0.81 -7.20
C ASN A 612 -14.27 -0.67 -8.15
N VAL A 613 -15.05 -1.74 -8.35
CA VAL A 613 -16.26 -1.69 -9.19
C VAL A 613 -17.34 -0.80 -8.55
N ILE A 614 -17.52 -0.82 -7.22
CA ILE A 614 -18.43 0.11 -6.52
C ILE A 614 -18.00 1.55 -6.78
N ALA A 615 -16.72 1.88 -6.57
CA ALA A 615 -16.19 3.22 -6.81
C ALA A 615 -16.35 3.66 -8.28
N GLY A 616 -16.02 2.78 -9.23
CA GLY A 616 -16.20 3.05 -10.65
C GLY A 616 -17.66 3.24 -11.06
N ALA A 617 -18.58 2.49 -10.48
CA ALA A 617 -20.02 2.64 -10.73
C ALA A 617 -20.60 3.93 -10.11
N GLN A 618 -20.05 4.39 -8.99
CA GLN A 618 -20.38 5.68 -8.36
C GLN A 618 -19.79 6.88 -9.12
N ALA A 619 -18.68 6.68 -9.84
CA ALA A 619 -18.02 7.73 -10.62
C ALA A 619 -18.70 8.03 -11.98
N ILE A 620 -19.63 7.19 -12.45
CA ILE A 620 -20.38 7.44 -13.69
C ILE A 620 -21.43 8.54 -13.42
N PRO A 621 -21.39 9.70 -14.12
CA PRO A 621 -22.36 10.77 -13.92
C PRO A 621 -23.80 10.31 -14.17
N ALA A 622 -24.74 10.81 -13.36
CA ALA A 622 -26.16 10.42 -13.42
C ALA A 622 -26.79 10.79 -14.77
N GLU A 623 -26.37 11.90 -15.35
CA GLU A 623 -26.76 12.46 -16.63
C GLU A 623 -26.53 11.46 -17.79
N LEU A 624 -25.48 10.63 -17.71
CA LEU A 624 -25.23 9.60 -18.73
C LEU A 624 -26.28 8.47 -18.67
N PHE A 625 -26.84 8.17 -17.51
CA PHE A 625 -27.95 7.23 -17.37
C PHE A 625 -29.28 7.83 -17.81
N GLU A 626 -29.50 9.13 -17.59
CA GLU A 626 -30.66 9.86 -18.10
C GLU A 626 -30.64 9.90 -19.63
N VAL A 627 -29.50 10.28 -20.23
CA VAL A 627 -29.28 10.24 -21.69
C VAL A 627 -29.51 8.83 -22.26
N ASP A 628 -28.97 7.78 -21.62
CA ASP A 628 -29.19 6.39 -22.04
C ASP A 628 -30.67 5.96 -21.96
N SER A 629 -31.46 6.53 -21.04
CA SER A 629 -32.90 6.34 -20.98
C SER A 629 -33.67 7.11 -22.05
N ILE A 630 -33.28 8.34 -22.37
CA ILE A 630 -33.91 9.16 -23.43
C ILE A 630 -33.72 8.52 -24.81
N TYR A 631 -32.57 7.90 -25.06
CA TYR A 631 -32.28 7.21 -26.32
C TYR A 631 -32.93 5.81 -26.46
N ASN A 632 -33.82 5.39 -25.53
CA ASN A 632 -34.48 4.08 -25.52
C ASN A 632 -33.54 2.91 -25.86
N LYS A 633 -32.39 2.85 -25.19
CA LYS A 633 -31.52 1.67 -25.21
C LYS A 633 -32.11 0.59 -24.29
N ASP A 634 -33.30 0.11 -24.66
CA ASP A 634 -34.16 -0.72 -23.81
C ASP A 634 -33.54 -2.08 -23.44
N GLY A 635 -32.54 -2.52 -24.21
CA GLY A 635 -31.71 -3.67 -23.87
C GLY A 635 -30.78 -3.38 -22.68
N GLN A 636 -31.07 -3.99 -21.53
CA GLN A 636 -30.18 -3.96 -20.35
C GLN A 636 -28.73 -4.38 -20.72
N TRP A 637 -28.57 -5.34 -21.64
CA TRP A 637 -27.30 -5.75 -22.22
C TRP A 637 -26.59 -4.64 -23.02
N THR A 638 -27.33 -3.84 -23.79
CA THR A 638 -26.82 -2.68 -24.55
C THR A 638 -26.28 -1.61 -23.60
N ARG A 639 -27.01 -1.31 -22.51
CA ARG A 639 -26.54 -0.43 -21.42
C ARG A 639 -25.27 -0.98 -20.76
N TRP A 640 -25.20 -2.28 -20.48
CA TRP A 640 -24.01 -2.93 -19.95
C TRP A 640 -22.79 -2.77 -20.87
N ARG A 641 -22.93 -3.00 -22.18
CA ARG A 641 -21.80 -2.92 -23.14
C ARG A 641 -21.41 -1.49 -23.54
N THR A 642 -22.35 -0.55 -23.58
CA THR A 642 -22.10 0.81 -24.12
C THR A 642 -21.88 1.89 -23.08
N LEU A 643 -22.35 1.70 -21.84
CA LEU A 643 -22.21 2.68 -20.76
C LEU A 643 -21.49 2.09 -19.54
N ILE A 644 -22.02 1.01 -18.94
CA ILE A 644 -21.54 0.51 -17.65
C ILE A 644 -20.12 -0.05 -17.75
N LEU A 645 -19.89 -1.07 -18.60
CA LEU A 645 -18.57 -1.69 -18.72
C LEU A 645 -17.49 -0.69 -19.16
N PRO A 646 -17.71 0.19 -20.17
CA PRO A 646 -16.76 1.25 -20.50
C PRO A 646 -16.47 2.20 -19.32
N GLY A 647 -17.50 2.68 -18.61
CA GLY A 647 -17.33 3.64 -17.51
C GLY A 647 -16.60 3.07 -16.29
N ILE A 648 -16.88 1.81 -15.92
CA ILE A 648 -16.16 1.16 -14.82
C ILE A 648 -14.79 0.61 -15.24
N PHE A 649 -14.44 0.58 -16.53
CA PHE A 649 -13.26 -0.14 -17.02
C PHE A 649 -11.94 0.26 -16.34
N PRO A 650 -11.61 1.56 -16.15
CA PRO A 650 -10.36 1.94 -15.49
C PRO A 650 -10.27 1.43 -14.04
N TYR A 651 -11.38 1.51 -13.31
CA TYR A 651 -11.49 1.00 -11.94
C TYR A 651 -11.43 -0.53 -11.90
N LEU A 652 -12.12 -1.20 -12.82
CA LEU A 652 -12.11 -2.65 -12.94
C LEU A 652 -10.69 -3.19 -13.16
N ILE A 653 -9.90 -2.57 -14.05
CA ILE A 653 -8.50 -2.95 -14.27
C ILE A 653 -7.67 -2.76 -13.00
N THR A 654 -7.81 -1.62 -12.31
CA THR A 654 -7.14 -1.38 -11.02
C THR A 654 -7.49 -2.46 -9.99
N GLY A 655 -8.79 -2.77 -9.82
CA GLY A 655 -9.25 -3.81 -8.91
C GLY A 655 -8.76 -5.21 -9.26
N VAL A 656 -8.71 -5.56 -10.55
CA VAL A 656 -8.20 -6.85 -11.05
C VAL A 656 -6.70 -6.99 -10.82
N VAL A 657 -5.91 -5.94 -11.05
CA VAL A 657 -4.46 -5.97 -10.83
C VAL A 657 -4.13 -6.16 -9.35
N THR A 658 -4.79 -5.39 -8.47
CA THR A 658 -4.62 -5.54 -7.01
C THR A 658 -5.09 -6.92 -6.54
N ALA A 659 -6.23 -7.41 -7.06
CA ALA A 659 -6.73 -8.75 -6.80
C ALA A 659 -5.69 -9.82 -7.17
N VAL A 660 -5.12 -9.79 -8.38
CA VAL A 660 -4.16 -10.81 -8.82
C VAL A 660 -2.88 -10.78 -7.97
N GLY A 661 -2.40 -9.61 -7.55
CA GLY A 661 -1.32 -9.53 -6.55
C GLY A 661 -1.66 -10.25 -5.24
N GLY A 662 -2.90 -10.08 -4.76
CA GLY A 662 -3.45 -10.84 -3.63
C GLY A 662 -3.54 -12.36 -3.89
N ALA A 663 -3.94 -12.80 -5.10
CA ALA A 663 -4.02 -14.22 -5.45
C ALA A 663 -2.66 -14.92 -5.40
N TRP A 664 -1.61 -14.25 -5.88
CA TRP A 664 -0.25 -14.80 -5.84
C TRP A 664 0.24 -15.00 -4.40
N ASN A 665 0.01 -14.02 -3.52
CA ASN A 665 0.30 -14.21 -2.09
C ASN A 665 -0.57 -15.30 -1.46
N ALA A 666 -1.84 -15.37 -1.86
CA ALA A 666 -2.78 -16.39 -1.41
C ALA A 666 -2.37 -17.82 -1.81
N SER A 667 -1.74 -18.04 -2.98
CA SER A 667 -1.37 -19.39 -3.42
C SER A 667 -0.38 -20.09 -2.50
N ILE A 668 0.56 -19.36 -1.89
CA ILE A 668 1.63 -19.98 -1.10
C ILE A 668 1.10 -20.57 0.21
N VAL A 669 0.14 -19.88 0.84
CA VAL A 669 -0.53 -20.36 2.07
C VAL A 669 -1.69 -21.32 1.73
N SER A 670 -2.30 -21.20 0.55
CA SER A 670 -3.45 -22.03 0.17
C SER A 670 -3.07 -23.39 -0.43
N GLU A 671 -1.88 -23.51 -1.03
CA GLU A 671 -1.43 -24.75 -1.69
C GLU A 671 -0.64 -25.70 -0.78
N TYR A 672 -0.23 -25.25 0.42
CA TYR A 672 0.48 -26.02 1.44
C TYR A 672 0.04 -25.59 2.85
N VAL A 673 -0.40 -26.55 3.66
CA VAL A 673 -0.87 -26.32 5.03
C VAL A 673 -0.56 -27.51 5.94
N VAL A 674 -0.18 -27.24 7.18
CA VAL A 674 -0.05 -28.24 8.25
C VAL A 674 -1.34 -28.25 9.06
N PHE A 675 -1.96 -29.43 9.20
CA PHE A 675 -3.25 -29.59 9.88
C PHE A 675 -3.42 -31.04 10.35
N GLN A 676 -3.91 -31.25 11.58
CA GLN A 676 -4.04 -32.60 12.19
C GLN A 676 -2.71 -33.39 12.20
N GLY A 677 -1.58 -32.72 12.44
CA GLY A 677 -0.23 -33.30 12.38
C GLY A 677 0.22 -33.78 10.98
N GLY A 678 -0.58 -33.52 9.94
CA GLY A 678 -0.30 -33.90 8.57
C GLY A 678 -0.05 -32.69 7.66
N VAL A 679 0.85 -32.85 6.68
CA VAL A 679 1.06 -31.87 5.62
C VAL A 679 0.06 -32.13 4.50
N MET A 680 -0.92 -31.25 4.34
CA MET A 680 -1.77 -31.21 3.15
C MET A 680 -1.16 -30.27 2.12
N LYS A 681 -0.80 -30.80 0.95
CA LYS A 681 -0.27 -30.03 -0.18
C LYS A 681 -0.94 -30.41 -1.49
N THR A 682 -1.02 -29.46 -2.42
CA THR A 682 -1.52 -29.67 -3.78
C THR A 682 -0.43 -29.33 -4.80
N HIS A 683 -0.48 -29.92 -5.99
CA HIS A 683 0.48 -29.61 -7.06
C HIS A 683 0.37 -28.14 -7.49
N GLY A 684 1.38 -27.33 -7.16
CA GLY A 684 1.40 -25.89 -7.34
C GLY A 684 2.75 -25.29 -6.92
N LEU A 685 3.09 -24.12 -7.45
CA LEU A 685 4.35 -23.43 -7.17
C LEU A 685 4.39 -22.91 -5.73
N GLY A 686 3.25 -22.49 -5.18
CA GLY A 686 3.13 -22.10 -3.78
C GLY A 686 3.49 -23.24 -2.84
N SER A 687 3.06 -24.48 -3.16
CA SER A 687 3.41 -25.62 -2.34
C SER A 687 4.89 -26.00 -2.40
N LEU A 688 5.53 -25.89 -3.57
CA LEU A 688 6.97 -26.10 -3.70
C LEU A 688 7.79 -25.05 -2.93
N ILE A 689 7.36 -23.79 -2.93
CA ILE A 689 8.02 -22.71 -2.16
C ILE A 689 7.89 -22.99 -0.66
N SER A 690 6.69 -23.27 -0.16
CA SER A 690 6.46 -23.57 1.26
C SER A 690 7.20 -24.83 1.73
N GLU A 691 7.17 -25.90 0.92
CA GLU A 691 7.89 -27.15 1.23
C GLU A 691 9.41 -26.96 1.22
N ALA A 692 9.94 -26.20 0.25
CA ALA A 692 11.37 -25.89 0.19
C ALA A 692 11.82 -24.99 1.36
N ALA A 693 10.97 -24.07 1.82
CA ALA A 693 11.21 -23.26 3.00
C ALA A 693 11.26 -24.11 4.28
N ALA A 694 10.26 -24.96 4.51
CA ALA A 694 10.17 -25.81 5.71
C ALA A 694 11.29 -26.87 5.78
N THR A 695 11.70 -27.42 4.63
CA THR A 695 12.78 -28.42 4.53
C THR A 695 14.18 -27.84 4.42
N GLY A 696 14.34 -26.52 4.31
CA GLY A 696 15.65 -25.87 4.12
C GLY A 696 16.29 -26.11 2.76
N ASN A 697 15.51 -26.46 1.73
CA ASN A 697 15.99 -26.65 0.36
C ASN A 697 16.13 -25.28 -0.34
N TYR A 698 17.19 -24.54 0.00
CA TYR A 698 17.41 -23.17 -0.49
C TYR A 698 17.52 -23.07 -2.02
N GLY A 699 17.99 -24.11 -2.72
CA GLY A 699 18.04 -24.14 -4.18
C GLY A 699 16.64 -24.15 -4.79
N LEU A 700 15.78 -25.10 -4.38
CA LEU A 700 14.39 -25.16 -4.86
C LEU A 700 13.58 -23.93 -4.43
N LEU A 701 13.83 -23.41 -3.22
CA LEU A 701 13.21 -22.19 -2.70
C LEU A 701 13.54 -20.98 -3.58
N LEU A 702 14.82 -20.78 -3.90
CA LEU A 702 15.29 -19.70 -4.76
C LEU A 702 14.72 -19.83 -6.18
N ALA A 703 14.81 -21.00 -6.80
CA ALA A 703 14.30 -21.21 -8.15
C ALA A 703 12.77 -21.04 -8.23
N GLY A 704 12.02 -21.55 -7.26
CA GLY A 704 10.57 -21.32 -7.16
C GLY A 704 10.22 -19.84 -7.04
N THR A 705 10.99 -19.11 -6.22
CA THR A 705 10.86 -17.66 -6.05
C THR A 705 11.13 -16.89 -7.34
N VAL A 706 12.22 -17.22 -8.05
CA VAL A 706 12.55 -16.62 -9.34
C VAL A 706 11.46 -16.90 -10.38
N VAL A 707 10.98 -18.15 -10.49
CA VAL A 707 9.90 -18.53 -11.40
C VAL A 707 8.61 -17.76 -11.08
N MET A 708 8.27 -17.58 -9.80
CA MET A 708 7.09 -16.83 -9.37
C MET A 708 7.21 -15.34 -9.70
N SER A 709 8.33 -14.70 -9.33
CA SER A 709 8.59 -13.30 -9.65
C SER A 709 8.60 -13.05 -11.15
N LEU A 710 9.20 -13.95 -11.95
CA LEU A 710 9.15 -13.88 -13.41
C LEU A 710 7.71 -13.97 -13.95
N LEU A 711 6.88 -14.91 -13.47
CA LEU A 711 5.48 -15.00 -13.90
C LEU A 711 4.69 -13.74 -13.57
N VAL A 712 4.88 -13.16 -12.39
CA VAL A 712 4.24 -11.89 -11.98
C VAL A 712 4.71 -10.75 -12.90
N LEU A 713 6.02 -10.58 -13.09
CA LEU A 713 6.59 -9.53 -13.94
C LEU A 713 6.17 -9.65 -15.42
N LEU A 714 6.13 -10.87 -15.96
CA LEU A 714 5.66 -11.15 -17.32
C LEU A 714 4.17 -10.83 -17.45
N THR A 715 3.34 -11.21 -16.47
CA THR A 715 1.91 -10.87 -16.44
C THR A 715 1.71 -9.36 -16.37
N ASN A 716 2.45 -8.66 -15.51
CA ASN A 716 2.43 -7.20 -15.41
C ASN A 716 2.80 -6.53 -16.74
N ARG A 717 3.84 -7.03 -17.41
CA ARG A 717 4.35 -6.47 -18.67
C ARG A 717 3.43 -6.71 -19.87
N PHE A 718 2.92 -7.94 -20.02
CA PHE A 718 2.21 -8.37 -21.22
C PHE A 718 0.68 -8.33 -21.11
N VAL A 719 0.12 -8.35 -19.89
CA VAL A 719 -1.33 -8.29 -19.66
C VAL A 719 -1.74 -6.93 -19.09
N TRP A 720 -1.18 -6.53 -17.94
CA TRP A 720 -1.66 -5.32 -17.25
C TRP A 720 -1.22 -4.02 -17.93
N GLY A 721 0.03 -3.89 -18.36
CA GLY A 721 0.53 -2.70 -19.07
C GLY A 721 -0.32 -2.29 -20.28
N PRO A 722 -0.66 -3.21 -21.21
CA PRO A 722 -1.58 -2.93 -22.31
C PRO A 722 -3.01 -2.55 -21.86
N LEU A 723 -3.55 -3.20 -20.82
CA LEU A 723 -4.89 -2.91 -20.31
C LEU A 723 -4.99 -1.54 -19.64
N TYR A 724 -3.98 -1.14 -18.85
CA TYR A 724 -3.88 0.22 -18.30
C TYR A 724 -3.83 1.27 -19.41
N LYS A 725 -2.99 1.07 -20.43
CA LYS A 725 -2.91 2.00 -21.58
C LYS A 725 -4.25 2.11 -22.31
N LEU A 726 -5.00 1.02 -22.43
CA LEU A 726 -6.35 1.03 -23.01
C LEU A 726 -7.35 1.82 -22.14
N ALA A 727 -7.30 1.64 -20.81
CA ALA A 727 -8.12 2.39 -19.87
C ALA A 727 -7.86 3.90 -19.97
N GLU A 728 -6.58 4.32 -19.91
CA GLU A 728 -6.17 5.73 -19.99
C GLU A 728 -6.54 6.42 -21.30
N THR A 729 -6.45 5.71 -22.43
CA THR A 729 -6.60 6.32 -23.77
C THR A 729 -7.99 6.25 -24.36
N LYS A 730 -8.81 5.25 -23.98
CA LYS A 730 -10.13 5.01 -24.60
C LYS A 730 -11.31 5.18 -23.66
N TYR A 731 -11.12 4.93 -22.37
CA TYR A 731 -12.22 4.82 -21.38
C TYR A 731 -12.11 5.81 -20.23
N ARG A 732 -11.29 6.85 -20.39
CA ARG A 732 -11.28 8.01 -19.49
C ARG A 732 -12.48 8.89 -19.81
N ILE A 733 -13.45 8.90 -18.89
CA ILE A 733 -14.59 9.83 -18.85
C ILE A 733 -14.12 11.13 -18.17
#